data_AF-A0A3M2BM19-F1
#
_entry.id   AF-A0A3M2BM19-F1
#
_cell.length_a   1.000
_cell.length_b   1.000
_cell.length_c   1.000
_cell.angle_alpha   90.00
_cell.angle_beta   90.00
_cell.angle_gamma   90.00
#
_symmetry.space_group_name_H-M   'P 1'
#
loop_
_entity.id
_entity.type
_entity.pdbx_description
1 polymer ?
#
loop_
_entity_poly.entity_id
_entity_poly.type
_entity_poly.pdbx_seq_one_letter_code
_entity_poly.pdbx_strand_id
1 'polypeptide(L)'
;MQTHYHEFESLEHLLATRLLPGGGDEPVRFVVFGGTGAVGGAVVLELCKLILMSRRYREQPLRGEIYATGVSDKDISKFASRLYLALGDEAKIDKIEPRRHYRIDDRIDLRFSLLHLRLPQDLRERVGSLREAAEARGEPFDLEAALVSYFEQQPKPFLAYVEQLERRLWHAVVVAIPLPSVATYTLGILDRLVAEHGLDHRAAQRIKAGYLRSFVRGLAVIQQRHARCVVIAHTTAVGGMYRVDGGDAEIRLGFAHSALGKKLVDKKYFADQLTRVYLDHGFDVLITAAAIGIDAVENRCRLPMDRGMRQALQERIDSAQPTVKRDDLAAGHVLLFPAHAIPLEPPAGAGGTVERRPLWFGGGKDLIVDAAIRSGENGLFTVANCLALYNVMKVAIPEELAMVLVRHAVFGPERRRDWFQGKICYYSGTENALFALRLLENYPQLLRSHLGAFAIQAYQALGSATHQARLHELGLLVLLLRLRDLGRRFESIPEQELADAVSDLDAFFWRATRPPAFEDLDDLEVAELTQLLGHLCETEEMEDAGRLLGYDPRAQGRREPGREKFLARLATTIRRYLQTITSLGIPIIYRRPVDGSDRLLVGPYVAPLELAVASSGDLHDAWQALAEEHGVPLEAARDWVIANNGFVDLRPHALGSAAQEPGPHLVEQVRGFRDGGEILAWLDGMRAGSYFTTCGLVALKLRLDRLGKTVRARKLELGTSETWKHLFRQDRDGRHVLAPGLVETVRMYQEGLGKVTGTEALWPHWGY
;
A
#
# COMPACT_ATOMS: atom_id res chain seq x y z
N MET A 1 16.01 -0.38 25.40
CA MET A 1 16.58 0.87 24.88
C MET A 1 15.59 2.00 25.18
N GLN A 2 15.69 2.60 26.36
CA GLN A 2 14.86 3.71 26.80
C GLN A 2 15.38 5.05 26.24
N THR A 3 14.44 5.96 25.97
CA THR A 3 14.58 7.44 25.87
C THR A 3 15.52 8.00 24.79
N HIS A 4 14.95 8.50 23.69
CA HIS A 4 15.67 9.17 22.59
C HIS A 4 15.17 10.59 22.26
N TYR A 5 14.48 11.26 23.20
CA TYR A 5 13.77 12.51 22.87
C TYR A 5 14.29 13.81 23.47
N HIS A 6 15.39 13.82 24.23
CA HIS A 6 15.77 15.02 25.00
C HIS A 6 17.19 15.60 24.82
N GLU A 7 17.91 15.26 23.75
CA GLU A 7 19.25 15.85 23.50
C GLU A 7 19.42 16.46 22.10
N PHE A 8 18.37 17.06 21.54
CA PHE A 8 18.48 17.77 20.26
C PHE A 8 18.81 19.24 20.47
N GLU A 9 19.69 19.80 19.64
CA GLU A 9 19.80 21.26 19.50
C GLU A 9 18.50 21.76 18.82
N SER A 10 17.89 22.84 19.31
CA SER A 10 16.73 23.40 18.60
C SER A 10 17.18 23.98 17.25
N LEU A 11 16.28 24.01 16.25
CA LEU A 11 16.59 24.63 14.96
C LEU A 11 17.01 26.11 15.14
N GLU A 12 16.39 26.78 16.11
CA GLU A 12 16.73 28.15 16.52
C GLU A 12 18.18 28.24 17.02
N HIS A 13 18.59 27.31 17.89
CA HIS A 13 19.96 27.25 18.41
C HIS A 13 20.96 26.97 17.28
N LEU A 14 20.65 26.06 16.37
CA LEU A 14 21.49 25.77 15.20
C LEU A 14 21.66 27.00 14.30
N LEU A 15 20.56 27.70 13.99
CA LEU A 15 20.59 28.91 13.17
C LEU A 15 21.40 30.04 13.83
N ALA A 16 21.31 30.18 15.15
CA ALA A 16 22.02 31.21 15.91
C ALA A 16 23.52 30.91 16.06
N THR A 17 23.91 29.63 16.20
CA THR A 17 25.27 29.27 16.63
C THR A 17 26.15 28.67 15.53
N ARG A 18 25.58 28.06 14.49
CA ARG A 18 26.36 27.43 13.41
C ARG A 18 26.69 28.43 12.32
N LEU A 19 27.97 28.64 12.05
CA LEU A 19 28.42 29.33 10.85
C LEU A 19 28.02 28.50 9.62
N LEU A 20 27.19 29.08 8.76
CA LEU A 20 26.91 28.53 7.44
C LEU A 20 27.65 29.37 6.41
N PRO A 21 28.21 28.77 5.34
CA PRO A 21 28.67 29.54 4.19
C PRO A 21 27.49 30.39 3.66
N GLY A 22 27.74 31.62 3.25
CA GLY A 22 26.69 32.54 2.79
C GLY A 22 26.15 33.51 3.85
N GLY A 23 26.87 33.71 4.97
CA GLY A 23 26.71 34.93 5.77
C GLY A 23 27.24 36.13 4.97
N GLY A 24 26.36 36.79 4.23
CA GLY A 24 26.68 37.91 3.33
C GLY A 24 25.84 37.91 2.05
N ASP A 25 26.32 38.56 0.98
CA ASP A 25 25.64 38.70 -0.32
C ASP A 25 25.49 37.39 -1.13
N GLU A 26 26.22 36.32 -0.78
CA GLU A 26 26.26 35.09 -1.57
C GLU A 26 25.23 34.03 -1.08
N PRO A 27 24.34 33.54 -1.96
CA PRO A 27 23.30 32.59 -1.56
C PRO A 27 23.85 31.18 -1.28
N VAL A 28 23.21 30.49 -0.34
CA VAL A 28 23.45 29.06 -0.08
C VAL A 28 22.74 28.22 -1.14
N ARG A 29 23.46 27.31 -1.78
CA ARG A 29 22.97 26.63 -2.99
C ARG A 29 22.68 25.16 -2.76
N PHE A 30 21.50 24.71 -3.17
CA PHE A 30 21.04 23.33 -3.01
C PHE A 30 20.57 22.74 -4.33
N VAL A 31 20.83 21.44 -4.53
CA VAL A 31 20.16 20.63 -5.56
C VAL A 31 19.34 19.56 -4.87
N VAL A 32 18.07 19.40 -5.26
CA VAL A 32 17.15 18.38 -4.75
C VAL A 32 16.63 17.55 -5.92
N PHE A 33 17.22 16.38 -6.11
CA PHE A 33 16.71 15.40 -7.08
C PHE A 33 15.44 14.73 -6.54
N GLY A 34 14.37 14.74 -7.32
CA GLY A 34 13.04 14.30 -6.86
C GLY A 34 12.32 15.35 -6.02
N GLY A 35 12.65 16.63 -6.18
CA GLY A 35 12.12 17.76 -5.42
C GLY A 35 10.61 18.04 -5.59
N THR A 36 9.88 17.27 -6.40
CA THR A 36 8.40 17.27 -6.43
C THR A 36 7.77 16.00 -5.83
N GLY A 37 8.57 15.02 -5.43
CA GLY A 37 8.12 13.79 -4.78
C GLY A 37 7.77 14.00 -3.31
N ALA A 38 7.32 12.95 -2.61
CA ALA A 38 6.89 13.06 -1.21
C ALA A 38 8.01 13.60 -0.30
N VAL A 39 9.15 12.90 -0.23
CA VAL A 39 10.30 13.31 0.60
C VAL A 39 11.02 14.51 0.01
N GLY A 40 11.33 14.50 -1.29
CA GLY A 40 12.07 15.59 -1.93
C GLY A 40 11.30 16.91 -1.93
N GLY A 41 9.99 16.89 -2.12
CA GLY A 41 9.13 18.07 -2.01
C GLY A 41 9.09 18.61 -0.58
N ALA A 42 8.99 17.74 0.43
CA ALA A 42 9.09 18.14 1.82
C ALA A 42 10.46 18.76 2.15
N VAL A 43 11.56 18.22 1.59
CA VAL A 43 12.92 18.82 1.69
C VAL A 43 12.95 20.23 1.11
N VAL A 44 12.36 20.45 -0.08
CA VAL A 44 12.30 21.79 -0.69
C VAL A 44 11.54 22.76 0.22
N LEU A 45 10.37 22.36 0.75
CA LEU A 45 9.59 23.20 1.66
C LEU A 45 10.34 23.52 2.95
N GLU A 46 11.01 22.52 3.53
CA GLU A 46 11.75 22.67 4.77
C GLU A 46 13.01 23.54 4.61
N LEU A 47 13.70 23.45 3.47
CA LEU A 47 14.78 24.38 3.12
C LEU A 47 14.25 25.82 3.02
N CYS A 48 13.12 26.03 2.35
CA CYS A 48 12.50 27.36 2.25
C CYS A 48 12.16 27.92 3.64
N LYS A 49 11.51 27.13 4.49
CA LYS A 49 11.16 27.52 5.87
C LYS A 49 12.40 27.89 6.68
N LEU A 50 13.43 27.06 6.64
CA LEU A 50 14.69 27.31 7.35
C LEU A 50 15.34 28.64 6.92
N ILE A 51 15.39 28.90 5.60
CA ILE A 51 15.95 30.14 5.06
C ILE A 51 15.13 31.35 5.52
N LEU A 52 13.80 31.28 5.47
CA LEU A 52 12.91 32.35 5.95
C LEU A 52 13.05 32.59 7.46
N MET A 53 13.09 31.51 8.26
CA MET A 53 13.26 31.57 9.71
C MET A 53 14.58 32.22 10.14
N SER A 54 15.64 32.09 9.33
CA SER A 54 16.95 32.69 9.64
C SER A 54 16.89 34.21 9.88
N ARG A 55 15.86 34.91 9.37
CA ARG A 55 15.59 36.34 9.65
C ARG A 55 15.55 36.67 11.13
N ARG A 56 15.05 35.74 11.96
CA ARG A 56 14.81 35.98 13.39
C ARG A 56 16.04 35.69 14.25
N TYR A 57 16.96 34.87 13.76
CA TYR A 57 18.03 34.29 14.58
C TYR A 57 19.44 34.67 14.10
N ARG A 58 19.57 35.36 12.96
CA ARG A 58 20.87 35.75 12.40
C ARG A 58 20.93 37.24 12.11
N GLU A 59 22.05 37.85 12.47
CA GLU A 59 22.36 39.24 12.10
C GLU A 59 22.45 39.43 10.58
N GLN A 60 23.03 38.43 9.89
CA GLN A 60 23.01 38.32 8.43
C GLN A 60 22.16 37.12 8.03
N PRO A 61 20.89 37.38 7.67
CA PRO A 61 19.99 36.29 7.35
C PRO A 61 20.34 35.58 6.04
N LEU A 62 19.93 34.32 5.91
CA LEU A 62 20.25 33.50 4.74
C LEU A 62 19.49 33.96 3.48
N ARG A 63 20.17 33.83 2.34
CA ARG A 63 19.59 33.76 0.99
C ARG A 63 19.89 32.38 0.42
N GLY A 64 19.03 31.87 -0.45
CA GLY A 64 19.21 30.54 -1.03
C GLY A 64 18.83 30.44 -2.50
N GLU A 65 19.58 29.62 -3.22
CA GLU A 65 19.22 29.15 -4.57
C GLU A 65 18.93 27.65 -4.48
N ILE A 66 17.68 27.24 -4.75
CA ILE A 66 17.25 25.85 -4.67
C ILE A 66 16.90 25.37 -6.08
N TYR A 67 17.58 24.31 -6.53
CA TYR A 67 17.33 23.67 -7.82
C TYR A 67 16.70 22.30 -7.59
N ALA A 68 15.43 22.16 -7.92
CA ALA A 68 14.64 20.97 -7.68
C ALA A 68 14.29 20.27 -9.01
N THR A 69 14.24 18.94 -9.01
CA THR A 69 13.79 18.19 -10.20
C THR A 69 12.40 17.58 -10.03
N GLY A 70 11.65 17.55 -11.13
CA GLY A 70 10.37 16.84 -11.23
C GLY A 70 10.33 15.90 -12.44
N VAL A 71 9.36 14.99 -12.46
CA VAL A 71 9.21 14.01 -13.56
C VAL A 71 8.32 14.56 -14.68
N SER A 72 7.41 15.49 -14.38
CA SER A 72 6.55 16.14 -15.37
C SER A 72 6.14 17.55 -14.94
N ASP A 73 5.71 18.37 -15.91
CA ASP A 73 5.16 19.70 -15.65
C ASP A 73 3.88 19.67 -14.80
N LYS A 74 3.12 18.57 -14.89
CA LYS A 74 1.93 18.34 -14.07
C LYS A 74 2.33 18.17 -12.60
N ASP A 75 3.40 17.44 -12.33
CA ASP A 75 3.88 17.21 -10.97
C ASP A 75 4.46 18.49 -10.36
N ILE A 76 5.21 19.27 -11.15
CA ILE A 76 5.69 20.59 -10.71
C ILE A 76 4.52 21.54 -10.43
N SER A 77 3.48 21.54 -11.26
CA SER A 77 2.29 22.38 -11.02
C SER A 77 1.54 21.99 -9.74
N LYS A 78 1.42 20.69 -9.46
CA LYS A 78 0.86 20.19 -8.19
C LYS A 78 1.72 20.61 -7.00
N PHE A 79 3.04 20.46 -7.10
CA PHE A 79 3.95 20.89 -6.04
C PHE A 79 3.87 22.39 -5.80
N ALA A 80 3.84 23.21 -6.85
CA ALA A 80 3.67 24.66 -6.72
C ALA A 80 2.41 25.03 -5.94
N SER A 81 1.32 24.29 -6.11
CA SER A 81 0.10 24.50 -5.31
C SER A 81 0.34 24.23 -3.82
N ARG A 82 1.12 23.19 -3.47
CA ARG A 82 1.55 22.93 -2.09
C ARG A 82 2.47 24.01 -1.55
N LEU A 83 3.36 24.54 -2.38
CA LEU A 83 4.25 25.65 -2.02
C LEU A 83 3.46 26.89 -1.60
N TYR A 84 2.44 27.28 -2.39
CA TYR A 84 1.55 28.39 -2.03
C TYR A 84 0.75 28.12 -0.75
N LEU A 85 0.24 26.90 -0.56
CA LEU A 85 -0.46 26.53 0.67
C LEU A 85 0.45 26.55 1.90
N ALA A 86 1.72 26.17 1.74
CA ALA A 86 2.64 26.03 2.86
C ALA A 86 3.29 27.35 3.27
N LEU A 87 3.49 28.29 2.34
CA LEU A 87 4.28 29.50 2.57
C LEU A 87 3.57 30.80 2.17
N GLY A 88 2.44 30.73 1.47
CA GLY A 88 1.79 31.91 0.88
C GLY A 88 1.26 32.92 1.89
N ASP A 89 0.95 32.48 3.11
CA ASP A 89 0.53 33.37 4.20
C ASP A 89 1.73 34.04 4.91
N GLU A 90 2.94 33.47 4.78
CA GLU A 90 4.14 33.92 5.49
C GLU A 90 5.12 34.69 4.62
N ALA A 91 5.10 34.47 3.30
CA ALA A 91 6.04 35.04 2.35
C ALA A 91 5.39 35.33 1.00
N LYS A 92 5.87 36.38 0.32
CA LYS A 92 5.43 36.72 -1.03
C LYS A 92 6.06 35.74 -2.03
N ILE A 93 5.24 35.08 -2.85
CA ILE A 93 5.73 34.14 -3.86
C ILE A 93 5.48 34.71 -5.27
N ASP A 94 6.54 35.26 -5.86
CA ASP A 94 6.55 35.78 -7.22
C ASP A 94 6.85 34.65 -8.22
N LYS A 95 5.97 34.50 -9.22
CA LYS A 95 6.13 33.53 -10.30
C LYS A 95 6.92 34.18 -11.44
N ILE A 96 8.23 33.96 -11.49
CA ILE A 96 9.12 34.53 -12.50
C ILE A 96 8.95 33.82 -13.84
N GLU A 97 8.99 32.49 -13.83
CA GLU A 97 8.73 31.65 -15.00
C GLU A 97 7.72 30.56 -14.62
N PRO A 98 6.60 30.41 -15.37
CA PRO A 98 5.62 29.41 -15.06
C PRO A 98 6.19 28.00 -14.95
N ARG A 99 5.94 27.36 -13.80
CA ARG A 99 6.36 25.98 -13.49
C ARG A 99 7.88 25.77 -13.44
N ARG A 100 8.68 26.82 -13.52
CA ARG A 100 10.15 26.71 -13.67
C ARG A 100 10.91 27.59 -12.73
N HIS A 101 10.43 28.78 -12.40
CA HIS A 101 11.15 29.70 -11.52
C HIS A 101 10.19 30.48 -10.64
N TYR A 102 10.36 30.31 -9.33
CA TYR A 102 9.65 31.00 -8.28
C TYR A 102 10.65 31.78 -7.44
N ARG A 103 10.29 33.00 -7.09
CA ARG A 103 11.02 33.84 -6.16
C ARG A 103 10.18 34.00 -4.90
N ILE A 104 10.70 33.59 -3.76
CA ILE A 104 10.03 33.69 -2.46
C ILE A 104 10.71 34.80 -1.67
N ASP A 105 9.97 35.87 -1.44
CA ASP A 105 10.47 37.18 -1.06
C ASP A 105 11.67 37.61 -1.93
N ASP A 106 12.64 38.30 -1.36
CA ASP A 106 13.91 38.70 -1.98
C ASP A 106 15.05 37.70 -1.71
N ARG A 107 14.72 36.50 -1.20
CA ARG A 107 15.69 35.62 -0.53
C ARG A 107 15.90 34.27 -1.16
N ILE A 108 14.85 33.70 -1.73
CA ILE A 108 14.90 32.34 -2.25
C ILE A 108 14.60 32.40 -3.74
N ASP A 109 15.55 31.96 -4.55
CA ASP A 109 15.31 31.61 -5.95
C ASP A 109 15.14 30.10 -6.05
N LEU A 110 13.90 29.65 -6.28
CA LEU A 110 13.52 28.24 -6.44
C LEU A 110 13.30 27.93 -7.91
N ARG A 111 14.08 27.00 -8.46
CA ARG A 111 14.03 26.60 -9.87
C ARG A 111 13.70 25.13 -10.03
N PHE A 112 12.87 24.81 -11.03
CA PHE A 112 12.48 23.45 -11.36
C PHE A 112 12.96 23.03 -12.74
N SER A 113 13.52 21.82 -12.83
CA SER A 113 13.88 21.18 -14.09
C SER A 113 13.25 19.80 -14.20
N LEU A 114 13.07 19.30 -15.42
CA LEU A 114 12.66 17.91 -15.63
C LEU A 114 13.88 17.00 -15.56
N LEU A 115 13.75 15.88 -14.86
CA LEU A 115 14.75 14.82 -14.87
C LEU A 115 14.07 13.48 -15.14
N HIS A 116 14.48 12.83 -16.23
CA HIS A 116 13.98 11.51 -16.61
C HIS A 116 15.08 10.46 -16.47
N LEU A 117 14.91 9.54 -15.54
CA LEU A 117 15.76 8.34 -15.42
C LEU A 117 15.18 7.25 -16.33
N ARG A 118 15.44 7.36 -17.63
CA ARG A 118 14.96 6.42 -18.65
C ARG A 118 16.15 5.74 -19.34
N LEU A 119 15.91 4.51 -19.81
CA LEU A 119 16.85 3.84 -20.69
C LEU A 119 17.06 4.66 -21.98
N PRO A 120 18.27 4.64 -22.56
CA PRO A 120 18.52 5.23 -23.87
C PRO A 120 17.55 4.68 -24.92
N GLN A 121 17.04 5.55 -25.80
CA GLN A 121 16.04 5.15 -26.81
C GLN A 121 16.62 4.20 -27.86
N ASP A 122 17.93 4.34 -28.13
CA ASP A 122 18.73 3.55 -29.05
C ASP A 122 19.16 2.19 -28.49
N LEU A 123 18.75 1.82 -27.26
CA LEU A 123 19.23 0.61 -26.59
C LEU A 123 19.10 -0.66 -27.44
N ARG A 124 17.95 -0.88 -28.10
CA ARG A 124 17.72 -2.08 -28.93
C ARG A 124 18.61 -2.08 -30.17
N GLU A 125 18.71 -0.94 -30.86
CA GLU A 125 19.57 -0.78 -32.03
C GLU A 125 21.03 -1.02 -31.66
N ARG A 126 21.47 -0.45 -30.53
CA ARG A 126 22.82 -0.60 -30.02
C ARG A 126 23.17 -2.03 -29.67
N VAL A 127 22.25 -2.77 -29.05
CA VAL A 127 22.42 -4.21 -28.77
C VAL A 127 22.58 -5.00 -30.08
N GLY A 128 21.77 -4.68 -31.10
CA GLY A 128 21.92 -5.24 -32.43
C GLY A 128 23.31 -4.99 -33.02
N SER A 129 23.79 -3.74 -33.01
CA SER A 129 25.12 -3.40 -33.53
C SER A 129 26.26 -4.04 -32.75
N LEU A 130 26.15 -4.15 -31.42
CA LEU A 130 27.16 -4.81 -30.58
C LEU A 130 27.24 -6.31 -30.86
N ARG A 131 26.07 -6.93 -31.12
CA ARG A 131 25.98 -8.33 -31.52
C ARG A 131 26.59 -8.58 -32.90
N GLU A 132 26.22 -7.78 -33.89
CA GLU A 132 26.79 -7.86 -35.24
C GLU A 132 28.32 -7.69 -35.21
N ALA A 133 28.83 -6.78 -34.38
CA ALA A 133 30.27 -6.59 -34.20
C ALA A 133 30.97 -7.77 -33.49
N ALA A 134 30.30 -8.47 -32.57
CA ALA A 134 30.81 -9.69 -31.96
C ALA A 134 30.82 -10.85 -32.97
N GLU A 135 29.72 -11.02 -33.72
CA GLU A 135 29.60 -12.02 -34.79
C GLU A 135 30.65 -11.81 -35.89
N ALA A 136 30.90 -10.57 -36.31
CA ALA A 136 31.94 -10.21 -37.28
C ALA A 136 33.37 -10.51 -36.78
N ARG A 137 33.58 -10.56 -35.46
CA ARG A 137 34.86 -10.94 -34.82
C ARG A 137 34.97 -12.43 -34.51
N GLY A 138 33.91 -13.21 -34.75
CA GLY A 138 33.85 -14.63 -34.36
C GLY A 138 33.81 -14.85 -32.85
N GLU A 139 33.40 -13.84 -32.07
CA GLU A 139 33.35 -13.89 -30.62
C GLU A 139 31.92 -14.20 -30.14
N PRO A 140 31.74 -14.98 -29.05
CA PRO A 140 30.43 -15.17 -28.45
C PRO A 140 29.90 -13.85 -27.90
N PHE A 141 28.66 -13.50 -28.25
CA PHE A 141 28.03 -12.27 -27.77
C PHE A 141 27.51 -12.43 -26.34
N ASP A 142 28.17 -11.80 -25.38
CA ASP A 142 27.71 -11.66 -24.01
C ASP A 142 26.90 -10.38 -23.83
N LEU A 143 25.56 -10.51 -23.84
CA LEU A 143 24.63 -9.39 -23.66
C LEU A 143 24.83 -8.69 -22.31
N GLU A 144 25.14 -9.42 -21.25
CA GLU A 144 25.28 -8.86 -19.91
C GLU A 144 26.51 -7.94 -19.86
N ALA A 145 27.67 -8.44 -20.28
CA ALA A 145 28.89 -7.64 -20.32
C ALA A 145 28.76 -6.43 -21.26
N ALA A 146 28.13 -6.62 -22.43
CA ALA A 146 27.92 -5.56 -23.40
C ALA A 146 27.04 -4.42 -22.85
N LEU A 147 25.91 -4.75 -22.20
CA LEU A 147 25.01 -3.76 -21.63
C LEU A 147 25.61 -3.05 -20.42
N VAL A 148 26.29 -3.78 -19.53
CA VAL A 148 26.97 -3.17 -18.37
C VAL A 148 28.03 -2.17 -18.86
N SER A 149 28.88 -2.56 -19.81
CA SER A 149 29.91 -1.68 -20.39
C SER A 149 29.28 -0.47 -21.09
N TYR A 150 28.20 -0.66 -21.85
CA TYR A 150 27.47 0.43 -22.48
C TYR A 150 26.95 1.45 -21.46
N PHE A 151 26.31 0.99 -20.37
CA PHE A 151 25.80 1.87 -19.32
C PHE A 151 26.89 2.60 -18.55
N GLU A 152 28.09 2.04 -18.43
CA GLU A 152 29.24 2.73 -17.83
C GLU A 152 29.74 3.90 -18.67
N GLN A 153 29.55 3.84 -20.00
CA GLN A 153 29.94 4.87 -20.96
C GLN A 153 28.86 5.94 -21.16
N GLN A 154 27.62 5.68 -20.72
CA GLN A 154 26.53 6.64 -20.87
C GLN A 154 26.72 7.90 -20.02
N PRO A 155 26.19 9.06 -20.46
CA PRO A 155 26.16 10.27 -19.66
C PRO A 155 25.50 10.01 -18.31
N LYS A 156 26.19 10.36 -17.23
CA LYS A 156 25.69 10.16 -15.86
C LYS A 156 24.66 11.26 -15.56
N PRO A 157 23.35 10.96 -15.46
CA PRO A 157 22.29 11.97 -15.54
C PRO A 157 22.36 13.02 -14.42
N PHE A 158 22.69 12.60 -13.19
CA PHE A 158 22.85 13.53 -12.07
C PHE A 158 24.05 14.47 -12.26
N LEU A 159 25.18 13.94 -12.72
CA LEU A 159 26.39 14.72 -12.96
C LEU A 159 26.17 15.71 -14.10
N ALA A 160 25.65 15.23 -15.23
CA ALA A 160 25.34 16.07 -16.39
C ALA A 160 24.41 17.23 -16.01
N TYR A 161 23.38 16.97 -15.19
CA TYR A 161 22.51 18.02 -14.67
C TYR A 161 23.28 19.04 -13.82
N VAL A 162 24.10 18.59 -12.86
CA VAL A 162 24.87 19.47 -11.98
C VAL A 162 25.89 20.31 -12.75
N GLU A 163 26.55 19.73 -13.75
CA GLU A 163 27.53 20.41 -14.61
C GLU A 163 26.85 21.48 -15.48
N GLN A 164 25.65 21.21 -16.01
CA GLN A 164 24.85 22.17 -16.80
C GLN A 164 24.43 23.42 -16.01
N LEU A 165 24.40 23.36 -14.68
CA LEU A 165 24.05 24.52 -13.86
C LEU A 165 25.21 25.52 -13.72
N GLU A 166 26.42 25.18 -14.19
CA GLU A 166 27.62 26.06 -14.26
C GLU A 166 27.96 26.80 -12.95
N ARG A 167 27.75 26.17 -11.79
CA ARG A 167 28.04 26.76 -10.47
C ARG A 167 29.33 26.23 -9.83
N ARG A 168 30.02 27.11 -9.08
CA ARG A 168 31.34 26.83 -8.45
C ARG A 168 31.31 25.77 -7.35
N LEU A 169 30.30 25.77 -6.46
CA LEU A 169 30.16 24.75 -5.40
C LEU A 169 28.73 24.77 -4.82
N TRP A 170 28.16 23.59 -4.63
CA TRP A 170 26.87 23.35 -3.97
C TRP A 170 27.08 23.10 -2.48
N HIS A 171 26.20 23.66 -1.65
CA HIS A 171 26.23 23.40 -0.21
C HIS A 171 25.84 21.94 0.08
N ALA A 172 24.75 21.48 -0.54
CA ALA A 172 24.35 20.09 -0.48
C ALA A 172 23.62 19.67 -1.75
N VAL A 173 23.75 18.39 -2.08
CA VAL A 173 22.92 17.71 -3.08
C VAL A 173 22.11 16.63 -2.37
N VAL A 174 20.79 16.75 -2.40
CA VAL A 174 19.88 15.78 -1.81
C VAL A 174 19.30 14.90 -2.91
N VAL A 175 19.44 13.59 -2.79
CA VAL A 175 18.84 12.61 -3.70
C VAL A 175 17.63 12.00 -3.01
N ALA A 176 16.44 12.47 -3.38
CA ALA A 176 15.17 11.98 -2.86
C ALA A 176 14.36 11.24 -3.93
N ILE A 177 15.04 10.45 -4.75
CA ILE A 177 14.44 9.58 -5.77
C ILE A 177 14.55 8.12 -5.29
N PRO A 178 13.45 7.35 -5.27
CA PRO A 178 13.47 5.94 -4.91
C PRO A 178 14.09 5.09 -6.03
N LEU A 179 15.42 5.08 -6.14
CA LEU A 179 16.15 4.35 -7.18
C LEU A 179 15.83 2.84 -7.25
N PRO A 180 15.58 2.11 -6.13
CA PRO A 180 15.08 0.73 -6.20
C PRO A 180 13.75 0.59 -6.94
N SER A 181 12.83 1.54 -6.74
CA SER A 181 11.53 1.57 -7.44
C SER A 181 11.71 1.88 -8.93
N VAL A 182 12.65 2.77 -9.30
CA VAL A 182 12.98 3.03 -10.71
C VAL A 182 13.45 1.76 -11.41
N ALA A 183 14.32 0.96 -10.77
CA ALA A 183 14.80 -0.29 -11.35
C ALA A 183 13.71 -1.34 -11.56
N THR A 184 12.75 -1.39 -10.63
CA THR A 184 11.68 -2.39 -10.65
C THR A 184 10.56 -2.02 -11.62
N TYR A 185 10.17 -0.74 -11.68
CA TYR A 185 8.98 -0.32 -12.43
C TYR A 185 9.28 0.34 -13.78
N THR A 186 10.45 0.96 -13.94
CA THR A 186 10.77 1.75 -15.14
C THR A 186 11.64 0.97 -16.12
N LEU A 187 12.36 -0.07 -15.66
CA LEU A 187 13.31 -0.84 -16.47
C LEU A 187 12.75 -2.17 -17.01
N GLY A 188 11.43 -2.34 -17.07
CA GLY A 188 10.78 -3.58 -17.57
C GLY A 188 11.13 -3.93 -19.02
N ILE A 189 11.62 -2.97 -19.80
CA ILE A 189 12.15 -3.21 -21.15
C ILE A 189 13.38 -4.12 -21.11
N LEU A 190 14.23 -4.01 -20.08
CA LEU A 190 15.38 -4.88 -19.90
C LEU A 190 14.96 -6.32 -19.63
N ASP A 191 13.88 -6.54 -18.87
CA ASP A 191 13.39 -7.89 -18.60
C ASP A 191 12.99 -8.60 -19.90
N ARG A 192 12.32 -7.89 -20.81
CA ARG A 192 11.97 -8.43 -22.13
C ARG A 192 13.21 -8.69 -22.98
N LEU A 193 14.14 -7.74 -23.02
CA LEU A 193 15.36 -7.85 -23.83
C LEU A 193 16.23 -9.04 -23.38
N VAL A 194 16.33 -9.26 -22.06
CA VAL A 194 17.07 -10.39 -21.48
C VAL A 194 16.38 -11.72 -21.83
N ALA A 195 15.04 -11.78 -21.71
CA ALA A 195 14.27 -12.97 -22.08
C ALA A 195 14.37 -13.29 -23.58
N GLU A 196 14.36 -12.27 -24.46
CA GLU A 196 14.56 -12.41 -25.91
C GLU A 196 15.91 -13.08 -26.26
N HIS A 197 16.91 -13.01 -25.35
CA HIS A 197 18.23 -13.60 -25.52
C HIS A 197 18.45 -14.89 -24.70
N GLY A 198 17.37 -15.49 -24.16
CA GLY A 198 17.44 -16.76 -23.43
C GLY A 198 18.14 -16.67 -22.07
N LEU A 199 18.34 -15.46 -21.55
CA LEU A 199 18.96 -15.22 -20.25
C LEU A 199 17.93 -15.26 -19.11
N ASP A 200 18.42 -15.61 -17.92
CA ASP A 200 17.58 -15.75 -16.74
C ASP A 200 17.28 -14.41 -16.03
N HIS A 201 16.40 -14.48 -15.04
CA HIS A 201 16.03 -13.31 -14.23
C HIS A 201 17.21 -12.69 -13.46
N ARG A 202 18.19 -13.51 -13.05
CA ARG A 202 19.37 -13.03 -12.33
C ARG A 202 20.26 -12.18 -13.22
N ALA A 203 20.37 -12.51 -14.51
CA ALA A 203 21.06 -11.67 -15.49
C ALA A 203 20.36 -10.30 -15.63
N ALA A 204 19.02 -10.27 -15.71
CA ALA A 204 18.27 -9.02 -15.73
C ALA A 204 18.54 -8.15 -14.49
N GLN A 205 18.59 -8.76 -13.29
CA GLN A 205 18.94 -8.07 -12.05
C GLN A 205 20.36 -7.48 -12.10
N ARG A 206 21.35 -8.22 -12.60
CA ARG A 206 22.75 -7.73 -12.70
C ARG A 206 22.90 -6.58 -13.69
N ILE A 207 22.24 -6.64 -14.84
CA ILE A 207 22.24 -5.58 -15.86
C ILE A 207 21.60 -4.29 -15.29
N LYS A 208 20.43 -4.41 -14.66
CA LYS A 208 19.75 -3.29 -14.00
C LYS A 208 20.62 -2.68 -12.88
N ALA A 209 21.31 -3.51 -12.10
CA ALA A 209 22.23 -3.03 -11.08
C ALA A 209 23.43 -2.28 -11.69
N GLY A 210 23.96 -2.76 -12.82
CA GLY A 210 24.99 -2.05 -13.58
C GLY A 210 24.56 -0.66 -14.03
N TYR A 211 23.34 -0.54 -14.56
CA TYR A 211 22.75 0.75 -14.92
C TYR A 211 22.61 1.69 -13.71
N LEU A 212 22.09 1.21 -12.58
CA LEU A 212 21.97 2.05 -11.37
C LEU A 212 23.33 2.48 -10.81
N ARG A 213 24.36 1.61 -10.87
CA ARG A 213 25.73 1.95 -10.43
C ARG A 213 26.32 3.12 -11.23
N SER A 214 25.97 3.28 -12.51
CA SER A 214 26.45 4.43 -13.30
C SER A 214 25.96 5.77 -12.71
N PHE A 215 24.73 5.80 -12.18
CA PHE A 215 24.17 6.97 -11.50
C PHE A 215 24.93 7.28 -10.21
N VAL A 216 25.21 6.25 -9.41
CA VAL A 216 25.93 6.40 -8.14
C VAL A 216 27.37 6.91 -8.37
N ARG A 217 28.05 6.41 -9.40
CA ARG A 217 29.36 6.94 -9.83
C ARG A 217 29.30 8.40 -10.25
N GLY A 218 28.16 8.89 -10.75
CA GLY A 218 27.95 10.32 -11.05
C GLY A 218 27.87 11.15 -9.78
N LEU A 219 27.11 10.66 -8.79
CA LEU A 219 27.02 11.29 -7.47
C LEU A 219 28.37 11.33 -6.75
N ALA A 220 29.22 10.32 -6.93
CA ALA A 220 30.56 10.30 -6.34
C ALA A 220 31.43 11.45 -6.89
N VAL A 221 31.36 11.72 -8.20
CA VAL A 221 32.04 12.86 -8.81
C VAL A 221 31.47 14.18 -8.29
N ILE A 222 30.14 14.27 -8.13
CA ILE A 222 29.49 15.44 -7.53
C ILE A 222 30.02 15.70 -6.11
N GLN A 223 30.07 14.69 -5.25
CA GLN A 223 30.60 14.83 -3.88
C GLN A 223 32.07 15.27 -3.85
N GLN A 224 32.88 14.80 -4.81
CA GLN A 224 34.31 15.12 -4.86
C GLN A 224 34.60 16.52 -5.41
N ARG A 225 33.80 17.01 -6.36
CA ARG A 225 34.15 18.20 -7.16
C ARG A 225 33.14 19.34 -7.09
N HIS A 226 31.86 19.04 -6.85
CA HIS A 226 30.78 19.99 -7.03
C HIS A 226 29.97 20.29 -5.78
N ALA A 227 29.96 19.42 -4.76
CA ALA A 227 29.14 19.59 -3.56
C ALA A 227 29.92 19.31 -2.28
N ARG A 228 29.58 20.01 -1.18
CA ARG A 228 30.19 19.72 0.13
C ARG A 228 29.69 18.41 0.73
N CYS A 229 28.44 18.05 0.45
CA CYS A 229 27.87 16.78 0.85
C CYS A 229 26.82 16.30 -0.16
N VAL A 230 26.68 14.98 -0.25
CA VAL A 230 25.57 14.32 -0.93
C VAL A 230 24.80 13.50 0.10
N VAL A 231 23.52 13.80 0.26
CA VAL A 231 22.64 13.12 1.21
C VAL A 231 21.59 12.34 0.42
N ILE A 232 21.46 11.05 0.72
CA ILE A 232 20.56 10.13 0.02
C ILE A 232 19.36 9.84 0.92
N ALA A 233 18.15 10.15 0.45
CA ALA A 233 16.93 9.60 1.03
C ALA A 233 16.64 8.24 0.39
N HIS A 234 17.15 7.19 1.02
CA HIS A 234 17.01 5.82 0.54
C HIS A 234 15.75 5.19 1.12
N THR A 235 14.63 5.37 0.42
CA THR A 235 13.41 4.63 0.74
C THR A 235 13.55 3.22 0.19
N THR A 236 13.57 2.21 1.05
CA THR A 236 13.72 0.82 0.58
C THR A 236 12.49 0.40 -0.25
N ALA A 237 11.31 0.95 0.05
CA ALA A 237 10.03 0.67 -0.63
C ALA A 237 9.67 -0.84 -0.70
N VAL A 238 10.38 -1.67 0.09
CA VAL A 238 10.15 -3.10 0.33
C VAL A 238 9.51 -3.37 1.67
N GLY A 239 9.21 -2.32 2.44
CA GLY A 239 8.61 -2.45 3.74
C GLY A 239 9.50 -3.14 4.78
N GLY A 240 10.78 -3.37 4.52
CA GLY A 240 11.69 -3.93 5.51
C GLY A 240 12.42 -2.88 6.35
N MET A 241 12.57 -3.15 7.65
CA MET A 241 13.66 -2.58 8.45
C MET A 241 14.75 -3.63 8.70
N TYR A 242 15.95 -3.14 8.97
CA TYR A 242 17.17 -3.94 9.06
C TYR A 242 17.23 -4.72 10.37
N ARG A 243 17.57 -6.01 10.31
CA ARG A 243 18.06 -6.72 11.49
C ARG A 243 19.56 -6.43 11.61
N VAL A 244 19.99 -5.91 12.76
CA VAL A 244 21.41 -5.81 13.10
C VAL A 244 21.75 -7.01 13.99
N ASP A 245 21.86 -8.19 13.38
CA ASP A 245 22.42 -9.37 14.05
C ASP A 245 23.85 -9.55 13.54
N GLY A 246 24.84 -9.32 14.41
CA GLY A 246 26.25 -9.63 14.09
C GLY A 246 27.00 -8.62 13.23
N GLY A 247 26.49 -7.41 13.03
CA GLY A 247 27.19 -6.30 12.36
C GLY A 247 26.82 -6.09 10.89
N ASP A 248 26.12 -7.04 10.26
CA ASP A 248 25.58 -6.86 8.92
C ASP A 248 24.12 -6.44 8.99
N ALA A 249 23.80 -5.37 8.27
CA ALA A 249 22.45 -4.89 8.13
C ALA A 249 21.76 -5.67 7.00
N GLU A 250 20.80 -6.54 7.33
CA GLU A 250 19.95 -7.22 6.34
C GLU A 250 18.53 -6.64 6.32
N ILE A 251 18.04 -6.17 5.16
CA ILE A 251 16.63 -5.82 4.98
C ILE A 251 15.80 -7.09 5.13
N ARG A 252 14.93 -7.20 6.14
CA ARG A 252 13.89 -8.25 6.15
C ARG A 252 12.77 -7.83 5.21
N LEU A 253 12.35 -8.71 4.30
CA LEU A 253 11.12 -8.50 3.54
C LEU A 253 9.92 -8.57 4.52
N GLY A 254 9.51 -7.41 5.03
CA GLY A 254 8.21 -7.24 5.69
C GLY A 254 7.34 -6.43 4.74
N PHE A 255 6.13 -6.90 4.44
CA PHE A 255 5.14 -6.24 3.57
C PHE A 255 5.67 -5.52 2.31
N ALA A 256 5.49 -6.11 1.12
CA ALA A 256 4.93 -5.29 0.03
C ALA A 256 4.25 -6.08 -1.10
N HIS A 257 3.14 -5.45 -1.54
CA HIS A 257 2.44 -5.53 -2.82
C HIS A 257 2.06 -6.93 -3.35
N SER A 258 0.75 -7.19 -3.38
CA SER A 258 0.21 -8.22 -4.27
C SER A 258 0.56 -7.86 -5.70
N ALA A 259 1.32 -8.75 -6.31
CA ALA A 259 1.49 -8.98 -7.73
C ALA A 259 2.76 -9.83 -7.83
N LEU A 260 2.68 -11.11 -7.44
CA LEU A 260 3.74 -12.13 -7.52
C LEU A 260 5.08 -11.70 -6.88
N GLY A 261 5.52 -12.37 -5.81
CA GLY A 261 6.67 -12.01 -4.95
C GLY A 261 7.97 -11.55 -5.64
N LYS A 262 8.17 -11.90 -6.92
CA LYS A 262 9.28 -11.47 -7.79
C LYS A 262 9.60 -9.96 -7.77
N LYS A 263 8.60 -9.08 -7.93
CA LYS A 263 8.86 -7.61 -7.96
C LYS A 263 9.36 -7.08 -6.61
N LEU A 264 8.90 -7.68 -5.51
CA LEU A 264 9.32 -7.32 -4.16
C LEU A 264 10.76 -7.76 -3.90
N VAL A 265 11.06 -9.02 -4.26
CA VAL A 265 12.41 -9.58 -4.17
C VAL A 265 13.40 -8.74 -4.95
N ASP A 266 13.01 -8.28 -6.15
CA ASP A 266 13.82 -7.38 -6.97
C ASP A 266 14.08 -6.04 -6.27
N LYS A 267 13.06 -5.39 -5.72
CA LYS A 267 13.25 -4.14 -4.98
C LYS A 267 14.19 -4.33 -3.79
N LYS A 268 14.09 -5.44 -3.05
CA LYS A 268 14.95 -5.74 -1.89
C LYS A 268 16.39 -5.87 -2.36
N TYR A 269 16.60 -6.69 -3.39
CA TYR A 269 17.90 -6.90 -4.01
C TYR A 269 18.53 -5.56 -4.40
N PHE A 270 17.79 -4.69 -5.10
CA PHE A 270 18.32 -3.37 -5.49
C PHE A 270 18.53 -2.44 -4.30
N ALA A 271 17.67 -2.46 -3.28
CA ALA A 271 17.83 -1.64 -2.08
C ALA A 271 19.08 -2.05 -1.28
N ASP A 272 19.33 -3.34 -1.09
CA ASP A 272 20.52 -3.88 -0.43
C ASP A 272 21.79 -3.52 -1.20
N GLN A 273 21.79 -3.77 -2.52
CA GLN A 273 22.92 -3.45 -3.40
C GLN A 273 23.25 -1.96 -3.39
N LEU A 274 22.24 -1.09 -3.55
CA LEU A 274 22.44 0.35 -3.57
C LEU A 274 22.93 0.89 -2.23
N THR A 275 22.43 0.37 -1.11
CA THR A 275 22.91 0.76 0.22
C THR A 275 24.41 0.56 0.34
N ARG A 276 24.91 -0.62 -0.02
CA ARG A 276 26.36 -0.92 0.02
C ARG A 276 27.16 0.04 -0.87
N VAL A 277 26.74 0.21 -2.12
CA VAL A 277 27.41 1.11 -3.07
C VAL A 277 27.40 2.56 -2.58
N TYR A 278 26.34 3.01 -1.91
CA TYR A 278 26.31 4.36 -1.36
C TYR A 278 27.31 4.55 -0.21
N LEU A 279 27.38 3.57 0.70
CA LEU A 279 28.30 3.61 1.83
C LEU A 279 29.76 3.51 1.38
N ASP A 280 30.07 2.69 0.37
CA ASP A 280 31.42 2.56 -0.21
C ASP A 280 31.94 3.89 -0.79
N HIS A 281 31.03 4.75 -1.29
CA HIS A 281 31.35 6.08 -1.77
C HIS A 281 31.27 7.17 -0.69
N GLY A 282 30.94 6.81 0.55
CA GLY A 282 30.91 7.71 1.70
C GLY A 282 29.76 8.73 1.69
N PHE A 283 28.63 8.41 1.03
CA PHE A 283 27.43 9.26 1.08
C PHE A 283 26.73 9.12 2.42
N ASP A 284 26.05 10.18 2.86
CA ASP A 284 25.18 10.13 4.02
C ASP A 284 23.82 9.55 3.61
N VAL A 285 23.47 8.35 4.09
CA VAL A 285 22.29 7.59 3.65
C VAL A 285 21.23 7.54 4.74
N LEU A 286 20.09 8.20 4.50
CA LEU A 286 18.89 8.08 5.33
C LEU A 286 18.06 6.92 4.82
N ILE A 287 17.99 5.86 5.59
CA ILE A 287 17.21 4.69 5.29
C ILE A 287 15.88 4.78 6.04
N THR A 288 14.79 4.76 5.28
CA THR A 288 13.44 4.61 5.83
C THR A 288 12.73 3.45 5.15
N ALA A 289 11.95 2.70 5.93
CA ALA A 289 11.25 1.53 5.44
C ALA A 289 10.07 1.90 4.52
N ALA A 290 9.45 3.05 4.73
CA ALA A 290 8.47 3.67 3.83
C ALA A 290 8.21 5.11 4.24
N ALA A 291 8.12 6.00 3.25
CA ALA A 291 7.58 7.34 3.39
C ALA A 291 6.22 7.37 2.68
N ILE A 292 5.13 7.29 3.44
CA ILE A 292 3.75 7.43 2.94
C ILE A 292 3.25 8.73 3.56
N GLY A 293 3.15 9.79 2.75
CA GLY A 293 2.51 11.03 3.18
C GLY A 293 1.00 10.98 2.91
N ILE A 294 0.18 11.63 3.73
CA ILE A 294 -1.19 11.95 3.34
C ILE A 294 -1.14 13.26 2.56
N ASP A 295 -1.27 13.18 1.25
CA ASP A 295 -1.23 14.34 0.36
C ASP A 295 -2.54 15.14 0.38
N ALA A 296 -3.66 14.41 0.44
CA ALA A 296 -5.00 14.97 0.43
C ALA A 296 -6.01 13.90 0.89
N VAL A 297 -7.17 14.37 1.35
CA VAL A 297 -8.37 13.56 1.50
C VAL A 297 -9.35 13.99 0.41
N GLU A 298 -9.63 13.11 -0.54
CA GLU A 298 -10.56 13.36 -1.64
C GLU A 298 -11.95 12.85 -1.26
N ASN A 299 -12.95 13.71 -1.34
CA ASN A 299 -14.33 13.32 -1.08
C ASN A 299 -15.06 13.08 -2.40
N ARG A 300 -15.94 12.07 -2.45
CA ARG A 300 -16.78 11.74 -3.61
C ARG A 300 -15.99 11.61 -4.92
N CYS A 301 -14.92 10.82 -4.89
CA CYS A 301 -14.02 10.68 -6.04
C CYS A 301 -14.22 9.34 -6.78
N ARG A 302 -13.82 9.31 -8.05
CA ARG A 302 -13.69 8.08 -8.84
C ARG A 302 -12.31 7.45 -8.59
N LEU A 303 -12.26 6.12 -8.47
CA LEU A 303 -11.01 5.40 -8.27
C LEU A 303 -10.33 5.15 -9.62
N PRO A 304 -9.04 5.51 -9.83
CA PRO A 304 -8.34 5.18 -11.06
C PRO A 304 -8.25 3.66 -11.22
N MET A 305 -8.38 3.18 -12.45
CA MET A 305 -8.22 1.76 -12.76
C MET A 305 -6.74 1.39 -12.72
N ASP A 306 -6.40 0.29 -12.02
CA ASP A 306 -5.03 -0.22 -12.00
C ASP A 306 -4.55 -0.64 -13.40
N ARG A 307 -3.25 -0.52 -13.66
CA ARG A 307 -2.66 -0.86 -14.96
C ARG A 307 -2.79 -2.34 -15.30
N GLY A 308 -2.60 -3.23 -14.32
CA GLY A 308 -2.74 -4.68 -14.49
C GLY A 308 -4.17 -5.05 -14.84
N MET A 309 -5.15 -4.50 -14.11
CA MET A 309 -6.58 -4.66 -14.45
C MET A 309 -6.88 -4.17 -15.87
N ARG A 310 -6.40 -2.96 -16.22
CA ARG A 310 -6.63 -2.39 -17.55
C ARG A 310 -6.05 -3.27 -18.66
N GLN A 311 -4.84 -3.80 -18.46
CA GLN A 311 -4.17 -4.66 -19.42
C GLN A 311 -4.92 -5.99 -19.58
N ALA A 312 -5.26 -6.68 -18.49
CA ALA A 312 -5.97 -7.96 -18.55
C ALA A 312 -7.34 -7.83 -19.24
N LEU A 313 -8.09 -6.75 -18.97
CA LEU A 313 -9.36 -6.48 -19.63
C LEU A 313 -9.18 -6.14 -21.12
N GLN A 314 -8.15 -5.37 -21.47
CA GLN A 314 -7.81 -5.06 -22.87
C GLN A 314 -7.48 -6.32 -23.67
N GLU A 315 -6.66 -7.21 -23.10
CA GLU A 315 -6.27 -8.48 -23.74
C GLU A 315 -7.48 -9.35 -24.08
N ARG A 316 -8.50 -9.40 -23.20
CA ARG A 316 -9.77 -10.11 -23.47
C ARG A 316 -10.61 -9.47 -24.57
N ILE A 317 -10.65 -8.14 -24.61
CA ILE A 317 -11.33 -7.41 -25.68
C ILE A 317 -10.65 -7.69 -27.03
N ASP A 318 -9.32 -7.69 -27.06
CA ASP A 318 -8.53 -7.89 -28.27
C ASP A 318 -8.56 -9.35 -28.74
N SER A 319 -8.71 -10.32 -27.82
CA SER A 319 -8.90 -11.73 -28.14
C SER A 319 -10.34 -12.09 -28.58
N ALA A 320 -11.19 -11.09 -28.88
CA ALA A 320 -12.60 -11.25 -29.24
C ALA A 320 -13.45 -12.06 -28.24
N GLN A 321 -13.04 -12.08 -26.96
CA GLN A 321 -13.78 -12.66 -25.84
C GLN A 321 -14.03 -11.58 -24.77
N PRO A 322 -14.74 -10.49 -25.11
CA PRO A 322 -14.90 -9.38 -24.20
C PRO A 322 -15.74 -9.79 -22.99
N THR A 323 -15.29 -9.38 -21.80
CA THR A 323 -15.98 -9.60 -20.53
C THR A 323 -16.75 -8.35 -20.09
N VAL A 324 -16.30 -7.18 -20.58
CA VAL A 324 -16.84 -5.83 -20.37
C VAL A 324 -16.89 -5.07 -21.71
N LYS A 325 -17.55 -3.90 -21.75
CA LYS A 325 -17.56 -3.07 -22.97
C LYS A 325 -16.23 -2.36 -23.20
N ARG A 326 -15.87 -2.12 -24.46
CA ARG A 326 -14.66 -1.33 -24.81
C ARG A 326 -14.71 0.10 -24.26
N ASP A 327 -15.89 0.72 -24.24
CA ASP A 327 -16.09 2.07 -23.70
C ASP A 327 -15.87 2.14 -22.18
N ASP A 328 -16.14 1.04 -21.46
CA ASP A 328 -15.91 0.95 -20.02
C ASP A 328 -14.41 1.07 -19.69
N LEU A 329 -13.55 0.52 -20.55
CA LEU A 329 -12.10 0.63 -20.42
C LEU A 329 -11.59 2.05 -20.73
N ALA A 330 -12.25 2.73 -21.66
CA ALA A 330 -11.93 4.11 -22.03
C ALA A 330 -12.23 5.09 -20.88
N ALA A 331 -13.13 4.75 -19.96
CA ALA A 331 -13.46 5.56 -18.79
C ALA A 331 -12.25 5.84 -17.88
N GLY A 332 -11.26 4.94 -17.86
CA GLY A 332 -10.00 5.12 -17.13
C GLY A 332 -10.11 5.09 -15.60
N HIS A 333 -11.26 4.69 -15.06
CA HIS A 333 -11.53 4.53 -13.63
C HIS A 333 -12.32 3.24 -13.40
N VAL A 334 -12.30 2.74 -12.15
CA VAL A 334 -13.03 1.52 -11.77
C VAL A 334 -14.52 1.76 -11.91
N LEU A 335 -15.20 0.81 -12.55
CA LEU A 335 -16.64 0.78 -12.67
C LEU A 335 -17.22 -0.37 -11.85
N LEU A 336 -18.46 -0.19 -11.43
CA LEU A 336 -19.27 -1.19 -10.76
C LEU A 336 -19.91 -2.11 -11.80
N PHE A 337 -19.60 -3.39 -11.71
CA PHE A 337 -20.17 -4.44 -12.54
C PHE A 337 -21.07 -5.38 -11.71
N PRO A 338 -22.06 -6.05 -12.32
CA PRO A 338 -22.71 -7.20 -11.72
C PRO A 338 -21.68 -8.24 -11.26
N ALA A 339 -22.02 -9.02 -10.25
CA ALA A 339 -21.18 -10.12 -9.80
C ALA A 339 -21.82 -11.44 -10.24
N HIS A 340 -20.99 -12.44 -10.57
CA HIS A 340 -21.45 -13.77 -10.96
C HIS A 340 -21.04 -14.79 -9.90
N ALA A 341 -21.96 -15.64 -9.48
CA ALA A 341 -21.68 -16.77 -8.60
C ALA A 341 -21.36 -18.02 -9.44
N ILE A 342 -20.15 -18.55 -9.30
CA ILE A 342 -19.69 -19.77 -9.99
C ILE A 342 -19.34 -20.86 -8.97
N PRO A 343 -19.40 -22.16 -9.35
CA PRO A 343 -18.89 -23.23 -8.49
C PRO A 343 -17.40 -23.05 -8.17
N LEU A 344 -16.99 -23.29 -6.93
CA LEU A 344 -15.56 -23.31 -6.57
C LEU A 344 -14.85 -24.55 -7.14
N GLU A 345 -15.56 -25.68 -7.16
CA GLU A 345 -15.08 -26.97 -7.65
C GLU A 345 -16.02 -27.51 -8.74
N PRO A 346 -15.51 -28.30 -9.70
CA PRO A 346 -16.35 -29.04 -10.63
C PRO A 346 -17.26 -30.04 -9.89
N PRO A 347 -18.45 -30.38 -10.43
CA PRO A 347 -19.34 -31.36 -9.82
C PRO A 347 -18.64 -32.71 -9.60
N ALA A 348 -18.84 -33.32 -8.43
CA ALA A 348 -18.32 -34.65 -8.13
C ALA A 348 -18.79 -35.67 -9.19
N GLY A 349 -17.84 -36.40 -9.80
CA GLY A 349 -18.12 -37.39 -10.84
C GLY A 349 -17.97 -36.91 -12.30
N ALA A 350 -17.75 -35.61 -12.54
CA ALA A 350 -17.56 -35.04 -13.88
C ALA A 350 -16.15 -35.25 -14.48
N GLY A 351 -15.33 -36.15 -13.92
CA GLY A 351 -13.97 -36.41 -14.40
C GLY A 351 -13.05 -35.17 -14.43
N GLY A 352 -13.33 -34.16 -13.59
CA GLY A 352 -12.58 -32.89 -13.57
C GLY A 352 -12.99 -31.88 -14.65
N THR A 353 -13.99 -32.17 -15.50
CA THR A 353 -14.46 -31.19 -16.49
C THR A 353 -15.32 -30.11 -15.84
N VAL A 354 -14.81 -28.87 -15.81
CA VAL A 354 -15.56 -27.69 -15.37
C VAL A 354 -16.52 -27.28 -16.49
N GLU A 355 -17.82 -27.16 -16.19
CA GLU A 355 -18.79 -26.62 -17.13
C GLU A 355 -18.42 -25.17 -17.47
N ARG A 356 -18.05 -24.93 -18.74
CA ARG A 356 -17.62 -23.61 -19.23
C ARG A 356 -18.82 -22.82 -19.73
N ARG A 357 -19.28 -21.87 -18.92
CA ARG A 357 -20.30 -20.89 -19.31
C ARG A 357 -19.61 -19.55 -19.56
N PRO A 358 -19.83 -18.91 -20.73
CA PRO A 358 -19.38 -17.55 -20.96
C PRO A 358 -19.95 -16.60 -19.91
N LEU A 359 -19.11 -15.73 -19.38
CA LEU A 359 -19.48 -14.71 -18.40
C LEU A 359 -19.39 -13.34 -19.05
N TRP A 360 -20.53 -12.65 -19.08
CA TRP A 360 -20.64 -11.28 -19.54
C TRP A 360 -21.07 -10.39 -18.38
N PHE A 361 -20.27 -9.36 -18.09
CA PHE A 361 -20.52 -8.43 -16.98
C PHE A 361 -21.26 -7.17 -17.43
N GLY A 362 -21.47 -6.98 -18.73
CA GLY A 362 -22.26 -5.85 -19.24
C GLY A 362 -21.53 -4.51 -19.19
N GLY A 363 -22.31 -3.44 -19.21
CA GLY A 363 -21.79 -2.07 -19.08
C GLY A 363 -21.64 -1.68 -17.62
N GLY A 364 -20.45 -1.23 -17.24
CA GLY A 364 -20.17 -0.76 -15.90
C GLY A 364 -20.93 0.51 -15.54
N LYS A 365 -21.16 0.73 -14.24
CA LYS A 365 -21.66 2.01 -13.69
C LYS A 365 -20.55 2.72 -12.95
N ASP A 366 -20.58 4.05 -12.88
CA ASP A 366 -19.61 4.79 -12.10
C ASP A 366 -19.57 4.32 -10.63
N LEU A 367 -18.38 3.95 -10.17
CA LEU A 367 -18.10 3.74 -8.76
C LEU A 367 -17.53 5.04 -8.17
N ILE A 368 -18.31 5.68 -7.30
CA ILE A 368 -17.91 6.88 -6.57
C ILE A 368 -17.75 6.51 -5.10
N VAL A 369 -16.59 6.82 -4.52
CA VAL A 369 -16.29 6.55 -3.11
C VAL A 369 -16.41 7.81 -2.28
N ASP A 370 -16.90 7.69 -1.04
CA ASP A 370 -17.18 8.84 -0.19
C ASP A 370 -15.93 9.60 0.24
N ALA A 371 -14.87 8.89 0.61
CA ALA A 371 -13.59 9.46 1.01
C ALA A 371 -12.43 8.55 0.61
N ALA A 372 -11.43 9.11 -0.06
CA ALA A 372 -10.18 8.43 -0.39
C ALA A 372 -8.99 9.25 0.11
N ILE A 373 -8.10 8.60 0.85
CA ILE A 373 -6.84 9.20 1.28
C ILE A 373 -5.86 9.07 0.13
N ARG A 374 -5.31 10.17 -0.37
CA ARG A 374 -4.28 10.16 -1.41
C ARG A 374 -2.89 10.15 -0.80
N SER A 375 -2.02 9.27 -1.28
CA SER A 375 -0.56 9.36 -1.03
C SER A 375 0.20 9.28 -2.34
N GLY A 376 0.83 10.39 -2.74
CA GLY A 376 1.82 10.53 -3.80
C GLY A 376 1.76 9.50 -4.92
N GLU A 377 2.87 8.76 -5.06
CA GLU A 377 3.05 7.66 -6.01
C GLU A 377 2.35 6.37 -5.57
N ASN A 378 1.97 6.27 -4.31
CA ASN A 378 1.40 5.07 -3.72
C ASN A 378 -0.06 4.88 -4.19
N GLY A 379 -0.83 5.95 -4.40
CA GLY A 379 -2.21 5.89 -4.89
C GLY A 379 -3.26 6.34 -3.88
N LEU A 380 -4.44 5.71 -3.92
CA LEU A 380 -5.57 6.00 -3.04
C LEU A 380 -5.77 4.88 -2.00
N PHE A 381 -6.07 5.25 -0.75
CA PHE A 381 -6.37 4.34 0.36
C PHE A 381 -7.74 4.63 0.94
N THR A 382 -8.35 3.57 1.48
CA THR A 382 -9.40 3.69 2.49
C THR A 382 -8.78 4.08 3.83
N VAL A 383 -9.62 4.51 4.77
CA VAL A 383 -9.19 4.78 6.16
C VAL A 383 -8.65 3.51 6.81
N ALA A 384 -9.29 2.36 6.59
CA ALA A 384 -8.86 1.08 7.15
C ALA A 384 -7.48 0.63 6.59
N ASN A 385 -7.25 0.76 5.28
CA ASN A 385 -5.94 0.52 4.67
C ASN A 385 -4.87 1.45 5.28
N CYS A 386 -5.17 2.75 5.37
CA CYS A 386 -4.23 3.73 5.89
C CYS A 386 -3.86 3.42 7.35
N LEU A 387 -4.85 3.12 8.19
CA LEU A 387 -4.66 2.75 9.59
C LEU A 387 -3.83 1.47 9.73
N ALA A 388 -4.14 0.44 8.95
CA ALA A 388 -3.43 -0.82 8.98
C ALA A 388 -1.96 -0.66 8.60
N LEU A 389 -1.71 -0.01 7.47
CA LEU A 389 -0.37 0.21 6.93
C LEU A 389 0.45 1.14 7.81
N TYR A 390 -0.11 2.24 8.30
CA TYR A 390 0.65 3.18 9.13
C TYR A 390 1.13 2.54 10.43
N ASN A 391 0.29 1.70 11.04
CA ASN A 391 0.66 0.98 12.26
C ASN A 391 1.70 -0.11 12.00
N VAL A 392 1.51 -0.94 10.97
CA VAL A 392 2.39 -2.07 10.63
C VAL A 392 3.73 -1.59 10.06
N MET A 393 3.68 -0.57 9.21
CA MET A 393 4.83 -0.10 8.45
C MET A 393 5.65 0.97 9.15
N LYS A 394 5.18 1.47 10.31
CA LYS A 394 5.77 2.59 11.06
C LYS A 394 6.23 3.69 10.11
N VAL A 395 5.28 4.16 9.33
CA VAL A 395 5.48 5.13 8.26
C VAL A 395 5.98 6.43 8.87
N ALA A 396 7.13 6.93 8.37
CA ALA A 396 7.54 8.29 8.64
C ALA A 396 6.81 9.24 7.70
N ILE A 397 6.27 10.34 8.24
CA ILE A 397 5.70 11.38 7.39
C ILE A 397 6.84 12.08 6.62
N PRO A 398 6.62 12.50 5.36
CA PRO A 398 7.69 13.09 4.55
C PRO A 398 8.36 14.32 5.18
N GLU A 399 7.60 15.13 5.92
CA GLU A 399 8.06 16.34 6.62
C GLU A 399 9.13 16.02 7.67
N GLU A 400 8.95 14.91 8.37
CA GLU A 400 9.85 14.46 9.41
C GLU A 400 11.17 13.98 8.80
N LEU A 401 11.12 13.19 7.73
CA LEU A 401 12.30 12.78 6.97
C LEU A 401 13.02 14.00 6.38
N ALA A 402 12.26 14.96 5.86
CA ALA A 402 12.80 16.20 5.34
C ALA A 402 13.54 17.01 6.43
N MET A 403 13.02 17.09 7.65
CA MET A 403 13.71 17.71 8.77
C MET A 403 15.07 17.05 9.01
N VAL A 404 15.14 15.71 9.02
CA VAL A 404 16.41 14.97 9.18
C VAL A 404 17.40 15.34 8.09
N LEU A 405 16.96 15.22 6.84
CA LEU A 405 17.77 15.45 5.65
C LEU A 405 18.28 16.89 5.58
N VAL A 406 17.39 17.86 5.81
CA VAL A 406 17.72 19.28 5.74
C VAL A 406 18.67 19.69 6.85
N ARG A 407 18.46 19.23 8.09
CA ARG A 407 19.37 19.57 9.20
C ARG A 407 20.78 19.05 8.93
N HIS A 408 20.91 17.81 8.47
CA HIS A 408 22.21 17.26 8.11
C HIS A 408 22.83 17.94 6.88
N ALA A 409 22.04 18.17 5.83
CA ALA A 409 22.50 18.83 4.61
C ALA A 409 22.95 20.28 4.85
N VAL A 410 22.28 21.00 5.76
CA VAL A 410 22.58 22.40 6.06
C VAL A 410 23.71 22.50 7.09
N PHE A 411 23.61 21.82 8.24
CA PHE A 411 24.50 22.04 9.38
C PHE A 411 25.62 20.99 9.52
N GLY A 412 25.57 19.91 8.73
CA GLY A 412 26.42 18.74 8.89
C GLY A 412 26.07 17.95 10.16
N PRO A 413 26.99 17.09 10.63
CA PRO A 413 26.81 16.31 11.85
C PRO A 413 26.44 17.16 13.07
N GLU A 414 25.39 16.76 13.79
CA GLU A 414 25.03 17.37 15.07
C GLU A 414 26.05 16.98 16.15
N ARG A 415 26.50 17.96 16.96
CA ARG A 415 27.60 17.76 17.93
C ARG A 415 27.22 16.81 19.06
N ARG A 416 25.95 16.84 19.49
CA ARG A 416 25.45 16.04 20.60
C ARG A 416 25.13 14.61 20.17
N ARG A 417 24.62 14.43 18.96
CA ARG A 417 24.30 13.13 18.38
C ARG A 417 24.25 13.20 16.86
N ASP A 418 25.19 12.56 16.19
CA ASP A 418 25.16 12.44 14.73
C ASP A 418 24.09 11.42 14.31
N TRP A 419 23.16 11.85 13.44
CA TRP A 419 22.09 11.00 12.92
C TRP A 419 22.63 9.98 11.91
N PHE A 420 23.77 10.29 11.27
CA PHE A 420 24.41 9.49 10.23
C PHE A 420 25.70 8.85 10.72
N GLN A 421 25.68 8.27 11.93
CA GLN A 421 26.82 7.54 12.46
C GLN A 421 27.22 6.42 11.49
N GLY A 422 28.49 6.40 11.07
CA GLY A 422 28.94 5.45 10.03
C GLY A 422 28.32 5.70 8.65
N LYS A 423 27.91 6.94 8.36
CA LYS A 423 27.30 7.37 7.09
C LYS A 423 25.88 6.84 6.84
N ILE A 424 25.26 6.26 7.85
CA ILE A 424 23.93 5.67 7.73
C ILE A 424 23.01 6.12 8.86
N CYS A 425 21.78 6.47 8.53
CA CYS A 425 20.72 6.80 9.47
C CYS A 425 19.55 5.85 9.24
N TYR A 426 19.29 4.94 10.19
CA TYR A 426 18.10 4.09 10.15
C TYR A 426 16.94 4.82 10.83
N TYR A 427 15.97 5.26 10.04
CA TYR A 427 14.83 6.01 10.51
C TYR A 427 13.60 5.12 10.67
N SER A 428 13.26 4.82 11.92
CA SER A 428 12.11 3.97 12.31
C SER A 428 10.80 4.74 12.55
N GLY A 429 10.77 6.05 12.25
CA GLY A 429 9.64 6.92 12.52
C GLY A 429 9.58 7.42 13.96
N THR A 430 8.69 8.39 14.19
CA THR A 430 8.38 8.99 15.50
C THR A 430 6.88 8.90 15.81
N GLU A 431 6.44 9.49 16.92
CA GLU A 431 5.03 9.64 17.29
C GLU A 431 4.17 10.35 16.22
N ASN A 432 4.73 10.88 15.13
CA ASN A 432 3.95 11.58 14.11
C ASN A 432 2.95 10.72 13.34
N ALA A 433 3.19 9.41 13.20
CA ALA A 433 2.16 8.50 12.69
C ALA A 433 0.88 8.60 13.54
N LEU A 434 0.99 8.82 14.86
CA LEU A 434 -0.13 9.05 15.76
C LEU A 434 -0.96 10.27 15.35
N PHE A 435 -0.34 11.36 14.84
CA PHE A 435 -1.10 12.52 14.36
C PHE A 435 -1.91 12.20 13.11
N ALA A 436 -1.35 11.43 12.18
CA ALA A 436 -2.10 10.92 11.03
C ALA A 436 -3.26 10.03 11.49
N LEU A 437 -3.06 9.14 12.46
CA LEU A 437 -4.13 8.31 13.01
C LEU A 437 -5.21 9.13 13.74
N ARG A 438 -4.80 10.14 14.53
CA ARG A 438 -5.73 11.07 15.18
C ARG A 438 -6.56 11.86 14.17
N LEU A 439 -5.98 12.23 13.01
CA LEU A 439 -6.74 12.82 11.92
C LEU A 439 -7.86 11.86 11.46
N LEU A 440 -7.55 10.59 11.22
CA LEU A 440 -8.54 9.60 10.80
C LEU A 440 -9.67 9.44 11.82
N GLU A 441 -9.35 9.55 13.11
CA GLU A 441 -10.30 9.39 14.21
C GLU A 441 -11.14 10.64 14.52
N ASN A 442 -10.65 11.84 14.21
CA ASN A 442 -11.32 13.09 14.60
C ASN A 442 -12.36 13.59 13.58
N TYR A 443 -12.36 13.09 12.35
CA TYR A 443 -13.26 13.58 11.30
C TYR A 443 -14.43 12.60 11.09
N PRO A 444 -15.69 13.02 11.33
CA PRO A 444 -16.85 12.13 11.23
C PRO A 444 -17.00 11.43 9.88
N GLN A 445 -16.67 12.09 8.77
CA GLN A 445 -16.73 11.46 7.45
C GLN A 445 -15.71 10.32 7.29
N LEU A 446 -14.52 10.45 7.89
CA LEU A 446 -13.47 9.42 7.86
C LEU A 446 -13.82 8.25 8.77
N LEU A 447 -14.39 8.55 9.95
CA LEU A 447 -14.93 7.51 10.82
C LEU A 447 -16.05 6.72 10.14
N ARG A 448 -16.95 7.39 9.42
CA ARG A 448 -18.04 6.72 8.67
C ARG A 448 -17.49 5.86 7.53
N SER A 449 -16.46 6.32 6.81
CA SER A 449 -15.82 5.52 5.76
C SER A 449 -14.95 4.36 6.28
N HIS A 450 -14.75 4.26 7.60
CA HIS A 450 -14.08 3.14 8.26
C HIS A 450 -15.07 2.17 8.91
N LEU A 451 -16.03 2.70 9.67
CA LEU A 451 -16.93 1.92 10.54
C LEU A 451 -18.37 1.83 10.01
N GLY A 452 -18.68 2.43 8.86
CA GLY A 452 -20.01 2.40 8.24
C GLY A 452 -20.41 1.01 7.75
N ALA A 453 -21.73 0.78 7.62
CA ALA A 453 -22.26 -0.53 7.23
C ALA A 453 -21.83 -0.92 5.81
N PHE A 454 -21.77 0.04 4.89
CA PHE A 454 -21.39 -0.18 3.49
C PHE A 454 -20.05 0.45 3.15
N ALA A 455 -19.22 0.69 4.17
CA ALA A 455 -17.90 1.28 4.01
C ALA A 455 -16.99 0.35 3.19
N ILE A 456 -16.42 0.87 2.11
CA ILE A 456 -15.43 0.16 1.31
C ILE A 456 -14.14 0.10 2.11
N GLN A 457 -13.68 -1.12 2.45
CA GLN A 457 -12.59 -1.30 3.40
C GLN A 457 -11.20 -1.29 2.75
N ALA A 458 -11.07 -1.57 1.46
CA ALA A 458 -9.82 -1.41 0.71
C ALA A 458 -10.05 -0.95 -0.74
N TYR A 459 -9.02 -0.36 -1.36
CA TYR A 459 -9.00 -0.01 -2.79
C TYR A 459 -7.87 -0.76 -3.52
N GLN A 460 -7.97 -0.86 -4.85
CA GLN A 460 -7.02 -1.59 -5.71
C GLN A 460 -5.56 -1.15 -5.59
N ALA A 461 -5.31 0.15 -5.43
CA ALA A 461 -4.02 0.76 -5.69
C ALA A 461 -2.89 0.29 -4.76
N LEU A 462 -3.22 -0.16 -3.53
CA LEU A 462 -2.25 -0.36 -2.47
C LEU A 462 -2.50 -1.63 -1.66
N GLY A 463 -1.45 -2.44 -1.58
CA GLY A 463 -1.35 -3.53 -0.63
C GLY A 463 -1.23 -4.89 -1.27
N SER A 464 -1.19 -5.91 -0.43
CA SER A 464 -1.48 -7.29 -0.81
C SER A 464 -2.98 -7.46 -0.96
N ALA A 465 -3.45 -8.04 -2.04
CA ALA A 465 -4.81 -8.54 -2.22
C ALA A 465 -5.27 -9.37 -1.02
N THR A 466 -4.37 -10.04 -0.29
CA THR A 466 -4.68 -10.70 1.00
C THR A 466 -5.12 -9.72 2.06
N HIS A 467 -4.36 -8.66 2.29
CA HIS A 467 -4.75 -7.60 3.21
C HIS A 467 -6.07 -6.95 2.80
N GLN A 468 -6.23 -6.65 1.51
CA GLN A 468 -7.46 -6.07 0.97
C GLN A 468 -8.66 -7.00 1.20
N ALA A 469 -8.49 -8.30 0.96
CA ALA A 469 -9.51 -9.30 1.21
C ALA A 469 -9.84 -9.42 2.70
N ARG A 470 -8.85 -9.45 3.60
CA ARG A 470 -9.11 -9.49 5.06
C ARG A 470 -9.85 -8.25 5.55
N LEU A 471 -9.55 -7.08 5.00
CA LEU A 471 -10.31 -5.86 5.28
C LEU A 471 -11.75 -5.94 4.79
N HIS A 472 -11.99 -6.47 3.58
CA HIS A 472 -13.34 -6.67 3.08
C HIS A 472 -14.11 -7.76 3.83
N GLU A 473 -13.43 -8.81 4.30
CA GLU A 473 -14.00 -9.83 5.21
C GLU A 473 -14.49 -9.18 6.51
N LEU A 474 -13.68 -8.31 7.12
CA LEU A 474 -14.07 -7.53 8.29
C LEU A 474 -15.21 -6.53 7.97
N GLY A 475 -15.23 -5.96 6.77
CA GLY A 475 -16.32 -5.10 6.28
C GLY A 475 -17.67 -5.83 6.19
N LEU A 476 -17.66 -7.04 5.63
CA LEU A 476 -18.86 -7.91 5.58
C LEU A 476 -19.32 -8.30 6.98
N LEU A 477 -18.39 -8.58 7.90
CA LEU A 477 -18.72 -8.83 9.29
C LEU A 477 -19.35 -7.59 9.97
N VAL A 478 -18.80 -6.40 9.74
CA VAL A 478 -19.37 -5.13 10.25
C VAL A 478 -20.78 -4.92 9.72
N LEU A 479 -21.02 -5.14 8.42
CA LEU A 479 -22.35 -5.09 7.83
C LEU A 479 -23.31 -6.06 8.51
N LEU A 480 -22.89 -7.32 8.67
CA LEU A 480 -23.71 -8.35 9.31
C LEU A 480 -24.09 -7.98 10.76
N LEU A 481 -23.12 -7.51 11.56
CA LEU A 481 -23.37 -7.13 12.94
C LEU A 481 -24.31 -5.92 13.06
N ARG A 482 -24.20 -4.95 12.14
CA ARG A 482 -25.15 -3.83 12.07
C ARG A 482 -26.54 -4.27 11.61
N LEU A 483 -26.65 -5.21 10.68
CA LEU A 483 -27.93 -5.82 10.30
C LEU A 483 -28.59 -6.52 11.49
N ARG A 484 -27.82 -7.30 12.28
CA ARG A 484 -28.33 -7.91 13.52
C ARG A 484 -28.79 -6.87 14.54
N ASP A 485 -28.01 -5.81 14.75
CA ASP A 485 -28.37 -4.71 15.68
C ASP A 485 -29.68 -4.03 15.25
N LEU A 486 -29.83 -3.75 13.95
CA LEU A 486 -31.07 -3.20 13.40
C LEU A 486 -32.23 -4.20 13.53
N GLY A 487 -32.00 -5.47 13.18
CA GLY A 487 -32.99 -6.55 13.20
C GLY A 487 -33.66 -6.72 14.55
N ARG A 488 -32.89 -6.66 15.64
CA ARG A 488 -33.40 -6.73 17.04
C ARG A 488 -34.50 -5.73 17.35
N ARG A 489 -34.58 -4.63 16.62
CA ARG A 489 -35.56 -3.56 16.83
C ARG A 489 -36.33 -3.18 15.58
N PHE A 490 -36.15 -3.89 14.46
CA PHE A 490 -36.65 -3.48 13.15
C PHE A 490 -38.16 -3.24 13.16
N GLU A 491 -38.92 -4.17 13.75
CA GLU A 491 -40.39 -4.06 13.86
C GLU A 491 -40.86 -2.86 14.70
N SER A 492 -40.03 -2.38 15.63
CA SER A 492 -40.37 -1.21 16.46
C SER A 492 -40.10 0.13 15.78
N ILE A 493 -39.35 0.15 14.67
CA ILE A 493 -39.02 1.38 13.95
C ILE A 493 -40.26 1.86 13.19
N PRO A 494 -40.68 3.13 13.31
CA PRO A 494 -41.81 3.68 12.57
C PRO A 494 -41.65 3.54 11.05
N GLU A 495 -42.74 3.22 10.35
CA GLU A 495 -42.74 3.03 8.89
C GLU A 495 -42.28 4.29 8.14
N GLN A 496 -42.66 5.47 8.61
CA GLN A 496 -42.23 6.74 8.02
C GLN A 496 -40.70 6.92 8.08
N GLU A 497 -40.08 6.54 9.20
CA GLU A 497 -38.63 6.64 9.37
C GLU A 497 -37.90 5.71 8.38
N LEU A 498 -38.43 4.50 8.17
CA LEU A 498 -37.89 3.55 7.19
C LEU A 498 -38.10 4.02 5.76
N ALA A 499 -39.24 4.65 5.45
CA ALA A 499 -39.49 5.26 4.15
C ALA A 499 -38.50 6.39 3.86
N ASP A 500 -38.23 7.27 4.84
CA ASP A 500 -37.28 8.38 4.71
C ASP A 500 -35.84 7.88 4.52
N ALA A 501 -35.49 6.76 5.18
CA ALA A 501 -34.18 6.13 5.10
C ALA A 501 -33.82 5.59 3.70
N VAL A 502 -34.80 5.34 2.82
CA VAL A 502 -34.57 4.83 1.45
C VAL A 502 -33.63 5.72 0.63
N SER A 503 -33.63 7.02 0.92
CA SER A 503 -32.82 8.03 0.23
C SER A 503 -31.31 7.90 0.51
N ASP A 504 -30.94 7.58 1.76
CA ASP A 504 -29.55 7.41 2.22
C ASP A 504 -29.49 6.35 3.33
N LEU A 505 -29.48 5.09 2.91
CA LEU A 505 -29.43 3.95 3.84
C LEU A 505 -28.15 3.96 4.68
N ASP A 506 -27.01 4.33 4.11
CA ASP A 506 -25.75 4.30 4.87
C ASP A 506 -25.77 5.33 6.00
N ALA A 507 -26.34 6.51 5.79
CA ALA A 507 -26.51 7.50 6.85
C ALA A 507 -27.56 7.06 7.89
N PHE A 508 -28.61 6.38 7.44
CA PHE A 508 -29.58 5.76 8.35
C PHE A 508 -28.89 4.72 9.24
N PHE A 509 -28.19 3.74 8.69
CA PHE A 509 -27.45 2.74 9.46
C PHE A 509 -26.43 3.38 10.41
N TRP A 510 -25.71 4.42 9.97
CA TRP A 510 -24.76 5.13 10.83
C TRP A 510 -25.41 5.73 12.10
N ARG A 511 -26.65 6.24 12.00
CA ARG A 511 -27.40 6.82 13.13
C ARG A 511 -28.19 5.77 13.91
N ALA A 512 -28.76 4.80 13.20
CA ALA A 512 -29.70 3.81 13.70
C ALA A 512 -29.03 2.49 14.11
N THR A 513 -27.71 2.38 14.11
CA THR A 513 -27.01 1.22 14.66
C THR A 513 -25.73 1.65 15.35
N ARG A 514 -25.34 0.94 16.42
CA ARG A 514 -24.07 1.22 17.09
C ARG A 514 -22.89 0.72 16.27
N PRO A 515 -21.68 1.30 16.42
CA PRO A 515 -20.46 0.68 15.94
C PRO A 515 -20.34 -0.75 16.51
N PRO A 516 -20.08 -1.78 15.67
CA PRO A 516 -19.88 -3.13 16.18
C PRO A 516 -18.71 -3.20 17.16
N ALA A 517 -18.84 -4.06 18.16
CA ALA A 517 -17.81 -4.29 19.18
C ALA A 517 -17.42 -5.78 19.25
N PHE A 518 -16.26 -6.10 19.83
CA PHE A 518 -15.82 -7.50 19.98
C PHE A 518 -16.85 -8.35 20.74
N GLU A 519 -17.55 -7.76 21.70
CA GLU A 519 -18.59 -8.44 22.48
C GLU A 519 -19.81 -8.83 21.63
N ASP A 520 -20.02 -8.24 20.45
CA ASP A 520 -21.11 -8.67 19.56
C ASP A 520 -20.84 -10.03 18.91
N LEU A 521 -19.60 -10.55 19.02
CA LEU A 521 -19.17 -11.84 18.49
C LEU A 521 -19.17 -12.97 19.52
N ASP A 522 -19.30 -12.64 20.81
CA ASP A 522 -19.19 -13.62 21.90
C ASP A 522 -20.29 -14.71 21.79
N ASP A 523 -21.47 -14.34 21.25
CA ASP A 523 -22.62 -15.24 21.07
C ASP A 523 -22.73 -15.84 19.65
N LEU A 524 -21.76 -15.60 18.78
CA LEU A 524 -21.83 -16.00 17.35
C LEU A 524 -20.89 -17.16 17.05
N GLU A 525 -21.44 -18.35 16.84
CA GLU A 525 -20.66 -19.51 16.43
C GLU A 525 -20.31 -19.50 14.93
N VAL A 526 -19.25 -20.23 14.55
CA VAL A 526 -18.79 -20.31 13.15
C VAL A 526 -19.90 -20.81 12.22
N ALA A 527 -20.71 -21.77 12.66
CA ALA A 527 -21.83 -22.28 11.87
C ALA A 527 -22.90 -21.20 11.59
N GLU A 528 -23.24 -20.39 12.60
CA GLU A 528 -24.21 -19.30 12.45
C GLU A 528 -23.65 -18.19 11.56
N LEU A 529 -22.37 -17.81 11.75
CA LEU A 529 -21.68 -16.87 10.88
C LEU A 529 -21.68 -17.32 9.42
N THR A 530 -21.40 -18.60 9.17
CA THR A 530 -21.41 -19.20 7.82
C THR A 530 -22.78 -19.07 7.18
N GLN A 531 -23.85 -19.39 7.91
CA GLN A 531 -25.21 -19.31 7.41
C GLN A 531 -25.60 -17.85 7.09
N LEU A 532 -25.36 -16.93 8.01
CA LEU A 532 -25.73 -15.52 7.87
C LEU A 532 -24.94 -14.83 6.75
N LEU A 533 -23.63 -15.08 6.66
CA LEU A 533 -22.80 -14.54 5.58
C LEU A 533 -23.14 -15.18 4.23
N GLY A 534 -23.49 -16.47 4.20
CA GLY A 534 -24.01 -17.12 3.00
C GLY A 534 -25.32 -16.48 2.51
N HIS A 535 -26.24 -16.15 3.43
CA HIS A 535 -27.46 -15.42 3.08
C HIS A 535 -27.18 -13.99 2.61
N LEU A 536 -26.20 -13.31 3.22
CA LEU A 536 -25.74 -11.99 2.79
C LEU A 536 -25.24 -12.04 1.33
N CYS A 537 -24.44 -13.04 0.98
CA CYS A 537 -23.90 -13.22 -0.38
C CYS A 537 -24.97 -13.58 -1.42
N GLU A 538 -26.08 -14.21 -1.03
CA GLU A 538 -27.20 -14.61 -1.92
C GLU A 538 -28.36 -13.60 -1.90
N THR A 539 -28.18 -12.40 -1.34
CA THR A 539 -29.26 -11.40 -1.24
C THR A 539 -29.60 -10.80 -2.60
N GLU A 540 -30.79 -11.11 -3.13
CA GLU A 540 -31.27 -10.59 -4.41
C GLU A 540 -32.53 -9.74 -4.27
N GLU A 541 -33.46 -10.17 -3.42
CA GLU A 541 -34.79 -9.58 -3.28
C GLU A 541 -35.06 -9.07 -1.85
N MET A 542 -36.21 -8.41 -1.66
CA MET A 542 -36.57 -7.81 -0.37
C MET A 542 -36.74 -8.86 0.74
N GLU A 543 -37.18 -10.07 0.39
CA GLU A 543 -37.34 -11.20 1.30
C GLU A 543 -36.00 -11.68 1.88
N ASP A 544 -34.94 -11.65 1.08
CA ASP A 544 -33.60 -12.02 1.54
C ASP A 544 -33.06 -10.99 2.54
N ALA A 545 -33.27 -9.70 2.25
CA ALA A 545 -32.94 -8.63 3.19
C ALA A 545 -33.78 -8.71 4.47
N GLY A 546 -35.06 -9.07 4.37
CA GLY A 546 -35.93 -9.34 5.52
C GLY A 546 -35.38 -10.46 6.40
N ARG A 547 -34.97 -11.59 5.79
CA ARG A 547 -34.36 -12.73 6.50
C ARG A 547 -33.13 -12.31 7.30
N LEU A 548 -32.28 -11.46 6.75
CA LEU A 548 -31.08 -10.94 7.45
C LEU A 548 -31.42 -10.06 8.66
N LEU A 549 -32.60 -9.44 8.68
CA LEU A 549 -33.11 -8.66 9.81
C LEU A 549 -33.97 -9.48 10.77
N GLY A 550 -34.16 -10.79 10.51
CA GLY A 550 -35.07 -11.64 11.29
C GLY A 550 -36.55 -11.30 11.07
N TYR A 551 -36.89 -10.68 9.94
CA TYR A 551 -38.23 -10.21 9.61
C TYR A 551 -38.76 -10.94 8.38
N ASP A 552 -39.97 -11.50 8.47
CA ASP A 552 -40.66 -12.09 7.32
C ASP A 552 -41.71 -11.10 6.76
N PRO A 553 -41.47 -10.51 5.56
CA PRO A 553 -42.40 -9.56 4.96
C PRO A 553 -43.77 -10.17 4.65
N ARG A 554 -43.87 -11.50 4.49
CA ARG A 554 -45.09 -12.20 4.06
C ARG A 554 -45.87 -12.77 5.25
N ALA A 555 -45.23 -13.04 6.39
CA ALA A 555 -45.89 -13.57 7.58
C ALA A 555 -46.84 -12.57 8.26
N GLN A 556 -46.66 -11.26 8.06
CA GLN A 556 -47.41 -10.20 8.75
C GLN A 556 -48.88 -10.07 8.29
N GLY A 557 -49.27 -10.67 7.16
CA GLY A 557 -50.65 -10.63 6.65
C GLY A 557 -51.20 -9.22 6.34
N ARG A 558 -50.34 -8.19 6.38
CA ARG A 558 -50.64 -6.77 6.16
C ARG A 558 -49.53 -6.18 5.28
N ARG A 559 -49.91 -5.28 4.37
CA ARG A 559 -48.91 -4.53 3.59
C ARG A 559 -48.36 -3.39 4.43
N GLU A 560 -47.04 -3.29 4.49
CA GLU A 560 -46.30 -2.18 5.12
C GLU A 560 -45.40 -1.52 4.07
N PRO A 561 -45.95 -0.67 3.19
CA PRO A 561 -45.25 -0.15 2.01
C PRO A 561 -43.89 0.52 2.30
N GLY A 562 -43.74 1.20 3.43
CA GLY A 562 -42.48 1.83 3.85
C GLY A 562 -41.42 0.79 4.21
N ARG A 563 -41.80 -0.28 4.92
CA ARG A 563 -40.89 -1.41 5.22
C ARG A 563 -40.51 -2.16 3.96
N GLU A 564 -41.49 -2.48 3.11
CA GLU A 564 -41.26 -3.16 1.83
C GLU A 564 -40.27 -2.37 0.95
N LYS A 565 -40.47 -1.05 0.82
CA LYS A 565 -39.54 -0.16 0.10
C LYS A 565 -38.15 -0.14 0.73
N PHE A 566 -38.07 -0.08 2.06
CA PHE A 566 -36.80 -0.14 2.79
C PHE A 566 -36.06 -1.44 2.50
N LEU A 567 -36.73 -2.59 2.62
CA LEU A 567 -36.13 -3.91 2.39
C LEU A 567 -35.68 -4.10 0.93
N ALA A 568 -36.47 -3.66 -0.04
CA ALA A 568 -36.08 -3.69 -1.45
C ALA A 568 -34.84 -2.81 -1.72
N ARG A 569 -34.77 -1.63 -1.08
CA ARG A 569 -33.62 -0.74 -1.15
C ARG A 569 -32.39 -1.33 -0.44
N LEU A 570 -32.59 -2.01 0.67
CA LEU A 570 -31.55 -2.69 1.44
C LEU A 570 -30.94 -3.84 0.63
N ALA A 571 -31.76 -4.71 0.06
CA ALA A 571 -31.32 -5.78 -0.83
C ALA A 571 -30.47 -5.25 -1.99
N THR A 572 -30.93 -4.17 -2.63
CA THR A 572 -30.19 -3.51 -3.71
C THR A 572 -28.85 -2.93 -3.23
N THR A 573 -28.80 -2.37 -2.03
CA THR A 573 -27.58 -1.78 -1.46
C THR A 573 -26.57 -2.86 -1.04
N ILE A 574 -27.03 -3.97 -0.45
CA ILE A 574 -26.19 -5.14 -0.13
C ILE A 574 -25.57 -5.70 -1.41
N ARG A 575 -26.38 -5.95 -2.44
CA ARG A 575 -25.88 -6.43 -3.74
C ARG A 575 -24.86 -5.48 -4.36
N ARG A 576 -25.10 -4.17 -4.31
CA ARG A 576 -24.13 -3.17 -4.78
C ARG A 576 -22.82 -3.19 -3.97
N TYR A 577 -22.89 -3.44 -2.66
CA TYR A 577 -21.70 -3.55 -1.82
C TYR A 577 -20.86 -4.78 -2.21
N LEU A 578 -21.48 -5.93 -2.39
CA LEU A 578 -20.82 -7.14 -2.89
C LEU A 578 -20.20 -6.93 -4.29
N GLN A 579 -20.96 -6.33 -5.20
CA GLN A 579 -20.48 -5.94 -6.53
C GLN A 579 -19.29 -4.99 -6.48
N THR A 580 -19.24 -4.10 -5.49
CA THR A 580 -18.12 -3.17 -5.31
C THR A 580 -16.86 -3.94 -4.95
N ILE A 581 -16.94 -4.86 -3.98
CA ILE A 581 -15.81 -5.70 -3.57
C ILE A 581 -15.28 -6.52 -4.76
N THR A 582 -16.17 -7.17 -5.51
CA THR A 582 -15.76 -8.00 -6.65
C THR A 582 -15.29 -7.19 -7.86
N SER A 583 -15.85 -5.99 -8.10
CA SER A 583 -15.38 -5.08 -9.16
C SER A 583 -14.01 -4.47 -8.86
N LEU A 584 -13.65 -4.35 -7.56
CA LEU A 584 -12.30 -4.02 -7.13
C LEU A 584 -11.32 -5.19 -7.36
N GLY A 585 -11.80 -6.36 -7.76
CA GLY A 585 -10.97 -7.52 -8.08
C GLY A 585 -10.79 -8.50 -6.93
N ILE A 586 -11.56 -8.35 -5.84
CA ILE A 586 -11.49 -9.22 -4.66
C ILE A 586 -12.63 -10.25 -4.72
N PRO A 587 -12.34 -11.52 -5.02
CA PRO A 587 -13.35 -12.56 -5.08
C PRO A 587 -13.80 -13.00 -3.66
N ILE A 588 -15.06 -13.45 -3.55
CA ILE A 588 -15.66 -13.90 -2.29
C ILE A 588 -16.04 -15.37 -2.39
N ILE A 589 -15.46 -16.21 -1.54
CA ILE A 589 -15.82 -17.61 -1.37
C ILE A 589 -16.82 -17.72 -0.22
N TYR A 590 -17.93 -18.41 -0.43
CA TYR A 590 -18.93 -18.66 0.60
C TYR A 590 -19.60 -20.01 0.40
N ARG A 591 -20.18 -20.54 1.49
CA ARG A 591 -21.02 -21.72 1.44
C ARG A 591 -22.48 -21.32 1.26
N ARG A 592 -23.14 -21.84 0.23
CA ARG A 592 -24.56 -21.58 0.01
C ARG A 592 -25.39 -22.17 1.14
N PRO A 593 -26.28 -21.39 1.77
CA PRO A 593 -27.15 -21.91 2.82
C PRO A 593 -28.15 -22.97 2.34
N VAL A 594 -28.53 -22.94 1.05
CA VAL A 594 -29.59 -23.80 0.50
C VAL A 594 -29.12 -25.24 0.28
N ASP A 595 -27.92 -25.44 -0.27
CA ASP A 595 -27.42 -26.75 -0.71
C ASP A 595 -26.07 -27.14 -0.09
N GLY A 596 -25.45 -26.25 0.70
CA GLY A 596 -24.15 -26.48 1.31
C GLY A 596 -22.97 -26.44 0.35
N SER A 597 -23.19 -26.12 -0.93
CA SER A 597 -22.12 -26.03 -1.94
C SER A 597 -21.28 -24.77 -1.77
N ASP A 598 -19.97 -24.89 -2.01
CA ASP A 598 -19.06 -23.75 -2.00
C ASP A 598 -19.12 -23.03 -3.36
N ARG A 599 -19.31 -21.70 -3.29
CA ARG A 599 -19.40 -20.82 -4.46
C ARG A 599 -18.37 -19.72 -4.37
N LEU A 600 -18.07 -19.19 -5.55
CA LEU A 600 -17.23 -18.04 -5.73
C LEU A 600 -18.01 -16.91 -6.40
N LEU A 601 -18.13 -15.78 -5.71
CA LEU A 601 -18.64 -14.55 -6.28
C LEU A 601 -17.50 -13.77 -6.92
N VAL A 602 -17.58 -13.52 -8.23
CA VAL A 602 -16.52 -12.87 -9.02
C VAL A 602 -17.02 -11.64 -9.78
N GLY A 603 -16.09 -10.71 -10.00
CA GLY A 603 -16.25 -9.58 -10.93
C GLY A 603 -15.50 -9.86 -12.24
N PRO A 604 -15.39 -8.87 -13.15
CA PRO A 604 -14.72 -9.07 -14.45
C PRO A 604 -13.20 -9.27 -14.33
N TYR A 605 -12.63 -8.99 -13.17
CA TYR A 605 -11.20 -9.12 -12.88
C TYR A 605 -11.01 -9.78 -11.50
N VAL A 606 -9.98 -10.60 -11.36
CA VAL A 606 -9.59 -11.28 -10.12
C VAL A 606 -8.12 -10.93 -9.85
N ALA A 607 -7.91 -9.95 -8.97
CA ALA A 607 -6.60 -9.41 -8.65
C ALA A 607 -5.60 -10.44 -8.09
N PRO A 608 -6.00 -11.41 -7.23
CA PRO A 608 -5.10 -12.47 -6.75
C PRO A 608 -4.40 -13.31 -7.84
N LEU A 609 -4.98 -13.35 -9.03
CA LEU A 609 -4.51 -14.14 -10.18
C LEU A 609 -4.13 -13.24 -11.38
N GLU A 610 -4.22 -11.91 -11.21
CA GLU A 610 -4.11 -10.94 -12.31
C GLU A 610 -4.98 -11.28 -13.55
N LEU A 611 -6.14 -11.90 -13.32
CA LEU A 611 -6.94 -12.57 -14.35
C LEU A 611 -8.21 -11.80 -14.69
N ALA A 612 -8.45 -11.54 -15.98
CA ALA A 612 -9.77 -11.13 -16.47
C ALA A 612 -10.64 -12.37 -16.74
N VAL A 613 -11.85 -12.40 -16.16
CA VAL A 613 -12.74 -13.57 -16.14
C VAL A 613 -13.73 -13.51 -17.29
N ALA A 614 -13.63 -14.43 -18.25
CA ALA A 614 -14.50 -14.57 -19.42
C ALA A 614 -15.36 -15.83 -19.39
N SER A 615 -14.99 -16.82 -18.58
CA SER A 615 -15.79 -18.03 -18.38
C SER A 615 -15.76 -18.52 -16.93
N SER A 616 -16.74 -19.33 -16.55
CA SER A 616 -16.76 -20.01 -15.25
C SER A 616 -15.60 -20.99 -15.03
N GLY A 617 -14.83 -21.34 -16.07
CA GLY A 617 -13.67 -22.22 -15.97
C GLY A 617 -12.33 -21.49 -15.80
N ASP A 618 -12.26 -20.19 -16.03
CA ASP A 618 -10.98 -19.48 -16.17
C ASP A 618 -10.12 -19.52 -14.90
N LEU A 619 -10.74 -19.47 -13.71
CA LEU A 619 -10.00 -19.54 -12.45
C LEU A 619 -9.43 -20.95 -12.21
N HIS A 620 -10.18 -21.99 -12.59
CA HIS A 620 -9.70 -23.35 -12.48
C HIS A 620 -8.51 -23.58 -13.40
N ASP A 621 -8.59 -23.09 -14.65
CA ASP A 621 -7.47 -23.11 -15.60
C ASP A 621 -6.23 -22.38 -15.05
N ALA A 622 -6.43 -21.24 -14.39
CA ALA A 622 -5.34 -20.48 -13.77
C ALA A 622 -4.68 -21.24 -12.60
N TRP A 623 -5.47 -21.91 -11.74
CA TRP A 623 -4.92 -22.76 -10.68
C TRP A 623 -4.22 -24.00 -11.23
N GLN A 624 -4.75 -24.59 -12.30
CA GLN A 624 -4.16 -25.74 -12.98
C GLN A 624 -2.80 -25.37 -13.59
N ALA A 625 -2.72 -24.23 -14.28
CA ALA A 625 -1.47 -23.72 -14.83
C ALA A 625 -0.41 -23.47 -13.73
N LEU A 626 -0.82 -22.88 -12.60
CA LEU A 626 0.07 -22.68 -11.45
C LEU A 626 0.55 -24.03 -10.85
N ALA A 627 -0.35 -24.99 -10.76
CA ALA A 627 -0.04 -26.33 -10.26
C ALA A 627 1.00 -27.04 -11.15
N GLU A 628 0.81 -26.96 -12.47
CA GLU A 628 1.72 -27.53 -13.48
C GLU A 628 3.09 -26.83 -13.48
N GLU A 629 3.11 -25.49 -13.42
CA GLU A 629 4.34 -24.70 -13.38
C GLU A 629 5.25 -25.09 -12.21
N HIS A 630 4.65 -25.36 -11.04
CA HIS A 630 5.39 -25.65 -9.81
C HIS A 630 5.47 -27.15 -9.47
N GLY A 631 4.87 -28.03 -10.27
CA GLY A 631 4.86 -29.48 -10.04
C GLY A 631 4.15 -29.87 -8.74
N VAL A 632 3.07 -29.18 -8.38
CA VAL A 632 2.31 -29.38 -7.14
C VAL A 632 0.87 -29.80 -7.44
N PRO A 633 0.15 -30.45 -6.50
CA PRO A 633 -1.27 -30.76 -6.68
C PRO A 633 -2.12 -29.49 -6.84
N LEU A 634 -3.16 -29.57 -7.67
CA LEU A 634 -4.10 -28.47 -7.92
C LEU A 634 -4.69 -27.89 -6.63
N GLU A 635 -5.09 -28.75 -5.69
CA GLU A 635 -5.66 -28.35 -4.40
C GLU A 635 -4.68 -27.50 -3.59
N ALA A 636 -3.40 -27.89 -3.55
CA ALA A 636 -2.36 -27.15 -2.83
C ALA A 636 -2.09 -25.79 -3.48
N ALA A 637 -2.04 -25.73 -4.82
CA ALA A 637 -1.88 -24.48 -5.56
C ALA A 637 -3.06 -23.53 -5.32
N ARG A 638 -4.30 -24.04 -5.42
CA ARG A 638 -5.52 -23.28 -5.15
C ARG A 638 -5.57 -22.77 -3.72
N ASP A 639 -5.37 -23.64 -2.74
CA ASP A 639 -5.49 -23.28 -1.32
C ASP A 639 -4.39 -22.30 -0.91
N TRP A 640 -3.18 -22.43 -1.49
CA TRP A 640 -2.13 -21.41 -1.38
C TRP A 640 -2.59 -20.07 -1.92
N VAL A 641 -3.15 -20.00 -3.13
CA VAL A 641 -3.66 -18.75 -3.71
C VAL A 641 -4.76 -18.14 -2.82
N ILE A 642 -5.69 -18.95 -2.32
CA ILE A 642 -6.79 -18.48 -1.47
C ILE A 642 -6.25 -17.88 -0.16
N ALA A 643 -5.30 -18.55 0.49
CA ALA A 643 -4.71 -18.10 1.75
C ALA A 643 -3.75 -16.91 1.58
N ASN A 644 -2.88 -16.94 0.55
CA ASN A 644 -1.78 -16.00 0.40
C ASN A 644 -1.98 -14.86 -0.57
N ASN A 645 -2.91 -14.98 -1.54
CA ASN A 645 -3.04 -14.00 -2.62
C ASN A 645 -4.37 -13.23 -2.62
N GLY A 646 -5.32 -13.54 -1.74
CA GLY A 646 -6.38 -12.57 -1.38
C GLY A 646 -7.79 -12.81 -1.86
N PHE A 647 -8.33 -13.95 -1.45
CA PHE A 647 -9.76 -14.22 -1.52
C PHE A 647 -10.40 -13.83 -0.19
N VAL A 648 -11.64 -13.35 -0.18
CA VAL A 648 -12.47 -13.34 1.04
C VAL A 648 -13.00 -14.75 1.23
N ASP A 649 -12.70 -15.41 2.34
CA ASP A 649 -13.09 -16.82 2.55
C ASP A 649 -14.05 -16.95 3.73
N LEU A 650 -15.33 -17.12 3.42
CA LEU A 650 -16.43 -17.18 4.38
C LEU A 650 -16.89 -18.62 4.65
N ARG A 651 -16.05 -19.62 4.34
CA ARG A 651 -16.35 -21.04 4.59
C ARG A 651 -16.16 -21.41 6.07
N PRO A 652 -16.82 -22.47 6.57
CA PRO A 652 -16.80 -22.88 7.99
C PRO A 652 -15.53 -23.64 8.40
N HIS A 653 -14.41 -23.35 7.75
CA HIS A 653 -13.10 -23.93 8.06
C HIS A 653 -12.05 -22.83 7.97
N ALA A 654 -10.78 -23.17 8.19
CA ALA A 654 -9.68 -22.29 7.88
C ALA A 654 -8.71 -22.95 6.90
N LEU A 655 -8.03 -22.12 6.12
CA LEU A 655 -6.81 -22.50 5.41
C LEU A 655 -5.66 -21.71 6.02
N GLY A 656 -4.50 -22.35 6.12
CA GLY A 656 -3.26 -21.69 6.48
C GLY A 656 -2.13 -22.08 5.53
N SER A 657 -1.21 -21.14 5.35
CA SER A 657 -0.04 -21.33 4.51
C SER A 657 1.19 -20.76 5.18
N ALA A 658 2.25 -21.56 5.30
CA ALA A 658 3.58 -21.10 5.71
C ALA A 658 4.48 -20.74 4.49
N ALA A 659 3.98 -20.96 3.27
CA ALA A 659 4.74 -20.79 2.04
C ALA A 659 4.61 -19.36 1.50
N GLN A 660 5.72 -18.62 1.40
CA GLN A 660 5.71 -17.30 0.74
C GLN A 660 5.61 -17.42 -0.80
N GLU A 661 6.14 -18.50 -1.35
CA GLU A 661 6.16 -18.77 -2.79
C GLU A 661 5.71 -20.22 -3.05
N PRO A 662 5.09 -20.50 -4.20
CA PRO A 662 4.77 -21.86 -4.60
C PRO A 662 6.07 -22.58 -4.96
N GLY A 663 6.33 -23.72 -4.30
CA GLY A 663 7.54 -24.50 -4.50
C GLY A 663 7.31 -25.99 -4.22
N PRO A 664 8.34 -26.84 -4.38
CA PRO A 664 8.20 -28.30 -4.28
C PRO A 664 7.61 -28.80 -2.96
N HIS A 665 7.78 -28.04 -1.87
CA HIS A 665 7.28 -28.36 -0.53
C HIS A 665 5.92 -27.71 -0.21
N LEU A 666 5.22 -27.16 -1.20
CA LEU A 666 3.99 -26.41 -0.97
C LEU A 666 2.93 -27.23 -0.22
N VAL A 667 2.79 -28.51 -0.57
CA VAL A 667 1.85 -29.44 0.05
C VAL A 667 2.04 -29.57 1.56
N GLU A 668 3.29 -29.51 2.03
CA GLU A 668 3.61 -29.64 3.45
C GLU A 668 3.30 -28.34 4.24
N GLN A 669 3.27 -27.22 3.52
CA GLN A 669 3.16 -25.86 4.06
C GLN A 669 1.75 -25.28 3.99
N VAL A 670 0.86 -25.85 3.17
CA VAL A 670 -0.55 -25.46 3.06
C VAL A 670 -1.41 -26.49 3.77
N ARG A 671 -2.30 -26.03 4.66
CA ARG A 671 -3.14 -26.92 5.50
C ARG A 671 -4.54 -26.35 5.67
N GLY A 672 -5.52 -27.24 5.72
CA GLY A 672 -6.87 -26.94 6.16
C GLY A 672 -7.07 -27.26 7.64
N PHE A 673 -7.91 -26.47 8.32
CA PHE A 673 -8.22 -26.63 9.74
C PHE A 673 -9.73 -26.57 9.97
N ARG A 674 -10.25 -27.45 10.82
CA ARG A 674 -11.68 -27.55 11.14
C ARG A 674 -12.07 -26.70 12.35
N ASP A 675 -11.14 -26.47 13.25
CA ASP A 675 -11.35 -25.69 14.46
C ASP A 675 -10.11 -24.89 14.86
N GLY A 676 -10.29 -24.03 15.87
CA GLY A 676 -9.21 -23.19 16.37
C GLY A 676 -8.10 -23.96 17.08
N GLY A 677 -8.39 -25.13 17.66
CA GLY A 677 -7.38 -25.96 18.33
C GLY A 677 -6.34 -26.49 17.36
N GLU A 678 -6.78 -26.94 16.18
CA GLU A 678 -5.88 -27.40 15.11
C GLU A 678 -4.96 -26.28 14.60
N ILE A 679 -5.49 -25.05 14.45
CA ILE A 679 -4.68 -23.88 14.06
C ILE A 679 -3.60 -23.62 15.11
N LEU A 680 -3.96 -23.66 16.40
CA LEU A 680 -3.01 -23.40 17.49
C LEU A 680 -1.90 -24.45 17.55
N ALA A 681 -2.25 -25.73 17.42
CA ALA A 681 -1.26 -26.80 17.37
C ALA A 681 -0.30 -26.65 16.19
N TRP A 682 -0.79 -26.15 15.04
CA TRP A 682 0.07 -25.84 13.90
C TRP A 682 1.00 -24.67 14.16
N LEU A 683 0.49 -23.58 14.73
CA LEU A 683 1.28 -22.39 15.08
C LEU A 683 2.34 -22.69 16.15
N ASP A 684 2.02 -23.52 17.16
CA ASP A 684 2.95 -23.94 18.21
C ASP A 684 4.13 -24.75 17.64
N GLY A 685 3.94 -25.41 16.49
CA GLY A 685 4.98 -26.13 15.76
C GLY A 685 5.89 -25.23 14.90
N MET A 686 5.57 -23.94 14.73
CA MET A 686 6.34 -23.04 13.88
C MET A 686 7.49 -22.38 14.64
N ARG A 687 8.63 -22.21 13.96
CA ARG A 687 9.74 -21.40 14.50
C ARG A 687 9.30 -19.95 14.67
N ALA A 688 9.71 -19.33 15.77
CA ALA A 688 9.45 -17.91 16.00
C ALA A 688 9.93 -17.01 14.86
N GLY A 689 9.06 -16.11 14.40
CA GLY A 689 9.32 -15.19 13.28
C GLY A 689 9.11 -15.83 11.90
N SER A 690 8.56 -17.03 11.83
CA SER A 690 8.11 -17.63 10.57
C SER A 690 6.94 -16.84 9.98
N TYR A 691 6.92 -16.73 8.66
CA TYR A 691 5.77 -16.23 7.92
C TYR A 691 4.65 -17.26 7.92
N PHE A 692 3.42 -16.80 8.06
CA PHE A 692 2.25 -17.57 7.71
C PHE A 692 1.10 -16.66 7.30
N THR A 693 0.10 -17.21 6.64
CA THR A 693 -1.20 -16.56 6.46
C THR A 693 -2.31 -17.50 6.86
N THR A 694 -3.46 -16.93 7.25
CA THR A 694 -4.67 -17.70 7.53
C THR A 694 -5.91 -17.00 6.99
N CYS A 695 -6.83 -17.79 6.44
CA CYS A 695 -8.15 -17.35 6.00
C CYS A 695 -9.24 -18.34 6.42
N GLY A 696 -10.51 -17.97 6.19
CA GLY A 696 -11.67 -18.78 6.58
C GLY A 696 -12.27 -18.36 7.92
N LEU A 697 -13.53 -18.69 8.16
CA LEU A 697 -14.26 -18.20 9.34
C LEU A 697 -13.71 -18.74 10.65
N VAL A 698 -13.14 -19.95 10.66
CA VAL A 698 -12.49 -20.52 11.86
C VAL A 698 -11.28 -19.66 12.26
N ALA A 699 -10.44 -19.27 11.30
CA ALA A 699 -9.28 -18.42 11.56
C ALA A 699 -9.70 -17.00 11.98
N LEU A 700 -10.70 -16.43 11.31
CA LEU A 700 -11.25 -15.12 11.65
C LEU A 700 -11.79 -15.11 13.08
N LYS A 701 -12.64 -16.08 13.43
CA LYS A 701 -13.25 -16.18 14.77
C LYS A 701 -12.21 -16.38 15.86
N LEU A 702 -11.28 -17.32 15.67
CA LEU A 702 -10.18 -17.56 16.62
C LEU A 702 -9.39 -16.27 16.89
N ARG A 703 -9.05 -15.53 15.84
CA ARG A 703 -8.30 -14.27 15.93
C ARG A 703 -9.08 -13.20 16.67
N LEU A 704 -10.35 -12.99 16.31
CA LEU A 704 -11.21 -11.98 16.92
C LEU A 704 -11.50 -12.29 18.39
N ASP A 705 -11.75 -13.54 18.76
CA ASP A 705 -12.00 -13.94 20.14
C ASP A 705 -10.77 -13.72 21.02
N ARG A 706 -9.59 -14.11 20.54
CA ARG A 706 -8.34 -13.91 21.26
C ARG A 706 -7.99 -12.44 21.37
N LEU A 707 -8.12 -11.68 20.29
CA LEU A 707 -7.88 -10.24 20.28
C LEU A 707 -8.84 -9.53 21.24
N GLY A 708 -10.14 -9.86 21.19
CA GLY A 708 -11.16 -9.31 22.08
C GLY A 708 -10.85 -9.58 23.54
N LYS A 709 -10.51 -10.83 23.90
CA LYS A 709 -10.07 -11.19 25.26
C LYS A 709 -8.86 -10.37 25.71
N THR A 710 -7.85 -10.25 24.84
CA THR A 710 -6.62 -9.50 25.12
C THR A 710 -6.90 -8.00 25.34
N VAL A 711 -7.72 -7.38 24.49
CA VAL A 711 -8.08 -5.96 24.58
C VAL A 711 -8.95 -5.68 25.81
N ARG A 712 -9.87 -6.59 26.16
CA ARG A 712 -10.70 -6.48 27.37
C ARG A 712 -9.88 -6.57 28.66
N ALA A 713 -8.79 -7.33 28.66
CA ALA A 713 -7.85 -7.42 29.78
C ALA A 713 -6.92 -6.19 29.92
N ARG A 714 -7.19 -5.08 29.23
CA ARG A 714 -6.38 -3.85 29.33
C ARG A 714 -6.41 -3.28 30.75
N LYS A 715 -5.24 -2.84 31.21
CA LYS A 715 -5.08 -2.06 32.44
C LYS A 715 -4.75 -0.62 32.08
N LEU A 716 -5.24 0.34 32.86
CA LEU A 716 -4.92 1.75 32.66
C LEU A 716 -3.54 2.05 33.28
N GLU A 717 -2.48 1.55 32.63
CA GLU A 717 -1.10 1.68 33.07
C GLU A 717 -0.24 2.23 31.93
N LEU A 718 0.43 3.36 32.16
CA LEU A 718 1.35 3.95 31.18
C LEU A 718 2.74 3.33 31.29
N GLY A 719 3.49 3.31 30.19
CA GLY A 719 4.86 2.80 30.16
C GLY A 719 4.97 1.27 30.19
N THR A 720 3.87 0.56 29.93
CA THR A 720 3.83 -0.91 29.84
C THR A 720 3.83 -1.37 28.38
N SER A 721 4.15 -2.65 28.16
CA SER A 721 4.02 -3.32 26.85
C SER A 721 2.57 -3.40 26.35
N GLU A 722 1.61 -3.00 27.17
CA GLU A 722 0.17 -3.12 26.92
C GLU A 722 -0.46 -1.85 26.33
N THR A 723 0.35 -0.81 26.11
CA THR A 723 -0.11 0.51 25.67
C THR A 723 -0.93 0.46 24.37
N TRP A 724 -0.64 -0.48 23.48
CA TRP A 724 -1.35 -0.67 22.22
C TRP A 724 -2.83 -1.05 22.37
N LYS A 725 -3.22 -1.68 23.49
CA LYS A 725 -4.63 -1.99 23.79
C LYS A 725 -5.48 -0.73 23.88
N HIS A 726 -4.87 0.43 24.14
CA HIS A 726 -5.54 1.73 24.17
C HIS A 726 -5.83 2.30 22.78
N LEU A 727 -5.27 1.73 21.70
CA LEU A 727 -5.66 2.07 20.33
C LEU A 727 -7.11 1.62 20.04
N PHE A 728 -7.59 0.58 20.73
CA PHE A 728 -8.97 0.11 20.60
C PHE A 728 -9.91 1.01 21.41
N ARG A 729 -10.68 1.81 20.69
CA ARG A 729 -11.70 2.71 21.25
C ARG A 729 -12.76 1.91 22.02
N GLN A 730 -13.21 2.47 23.13
CA GLN A 730 -14.46 2.06 23.77
C GLN A 730 -15.62 2.95 23.32
N ASP A 731 -16.80 2.34 23.16
CA ASP A 731 -18.05 3.09 23.04
C ASP A 731 -18.49 3.65 24.41
N ARG A 732 -19.69 4.23 24.47
CA ARG A 732 -20.24 4.83 25.69
C ARG A 732 -20.53 3.79 26.78
N ASP A 733 -20.74 2.53 26.39
CA ASP A 733 -21.05 1.42 27.29
C ASP A 733 -19.77 0.68 27.73
N GLY A 734 -18.59 1.20 27.36
CA GLY A 734 -17.30 0.61 27.69
C GLY A 734 -16.92 -0.60 26.81
N ARG A 735 -17.66 -0.85 25.73
CA ARG A 735 -17.41 -1.97 24.82
C ARG A 735 -16.34 -1.65 23.79
N HIS A 736 -15.50 -2.60 23.44
CA HIS A 736 -14.37 -2.35 22.55
C HIS A 736 -14.78 -2.43 21.09
N VAL A 737 -14.71 -1.29 20.40
CA VAL A 737 -15.12 -1.17 19.00
C VAL A 737 -14.26 -2.06 18.11
N LEU A 738 -14.92 -2.86 17.27
CA LEU A 738 -14.31 -3.68 16.24
C LEU A 738 -13.95 -2.79 15.05
N ALA A 739 -12.69 -2.33 15.00
CA ALA A 739 -12.20 -1.45 13.96
C ALA A 739 -11.38 -2.22 12.91
N PRO A 740 -11.85 -2.36 11.65
CA PRO A 740 -11.20 -3.21 10.63
C PRO A 740 -9.69 -2.97 10.46
N GLY A 741 -9.28 -1.71 10.26
CA GLY A 741 -7.87 -1.33 10.14
C GLY A 741 -6.98 -1.72 11.34
N LEU A 742 -7.48 -1.65 12.58
CA LEU A 742 -6.70 -2.06 13.77
C LEU A 742 -6.64 -3.57 13.95
N VAL A 743 -7.76 -4.27 13.70
CA VAL A 743 -7.79 -5.73 13.71
C VAL A 743 -6.79 -6.27 12.69
N GLU A 744 -6.79 -5.68 11.50
CA GLU A 744 -5.87 -6.05 10.44
C GLU A 744 -4.42 -5.68 10.74
N THR A 745 -4.15 -4.55 11.41
CA THR A 745 -2.82 -4.27 11.99
C THR A 745 -2.31 -5.43 12.84
N VAL A 746 -3.12 -5.90 13.79
CA VAL A 746 -2.71 -6.96 14.71
C VAL A 746 -2.50 -8.28 13.95
N ARG A 747 -3.40 -8.63 13.01
CA ARG A 747 -3.21 -9.80 12.14
C ARG A 747 -1.88 -9.74 11.41
N MET A 748 -1.59 -8.63 10.74
CA MET A 748 -0.37 -8.46 9.97
C MET A 748 0.87 -8.60 10.86
N TYR A 749 0.84 -8.06 12.08
CA TYR A 749 1.93 -8.29 13.04
C TYR A 749 2.07 -9.77 13.42
N GLN A 750 0.96 -10.45 13.74
CA GLN A 750 0.96 -11.87 14.14
C GLN A 750 1.46 -12.80 13.03
N GLU A 751 1.10 -12.51 11.78
CA GLU A 751 1.48 -13.28 10.60
C GLU A 751 2.93 -13.03 10.11
N GLY A 752 3.73 -12.29 10.89
CA GLY A 752 5.10 -11.95 10.52
C GLY A 752 5.20 -10.93 9.37
N LEU A 753 4.10 -10.23 9.08
CA LEU A 753 4.04 -9.14 8.07
C LEU A 753 4.36 -7.77 8.68
N GLY A 754 4.40 -7.69 10.01
CA GLY A 754 4.77 -6.50 10.79
C GLY A 754 6.23 -6.08 10.60
N LYS A 755 6.52 -4.77 10.49
CA LYS A 755 7.91 -4.29 10.47
C LYS A 755 8.52 -4.26 11.85
N VAL A 756 9.68 -4.90 11.99
CA VAL A 756 10.49 -4.93 13.21
C VAL A 756 11.47 -3.78 13.25
N THR A 757 11.36 -2.90 14.24
CA THR A 757 12.23 -1.72 14.34
C THR A 757 13.05 -1.66 15.63
N GLY A 758 12.88 -2.59 16.56
CA GLY A 758 13.66 -2.71 17.80
C GLY A 758 13.30 -1.73 18.91
N THR A 759 12.22 -0.95 18.77
CA THR A 759 11.80 0.10 19.72
C THR A 759 10.33 -0.04 20.15
N GLU A 760 9.78 -1.25 20.18
CA GLU A 760 8.33 -1.44 20.19
C GLU A 760 7.63 -1.00 21.50
N ALA A 761 6.66 -0.07 21.36
CA ALA A 761 5.52 0.09 22.29
C ALA A 761 4.44 -1.01 22.11
N LEU A 762 4.72 -1.95 21.20
CA LEU A 762 3.99 -3.19 20.92
C LEU A 762 4.96 -4.35 21.18
N TRP A 763 5.22 -4.62 22.46
CA TRP A 763 6.03 -5.73 23.00
C TRP A 763 7.54 -5.78 22.65
N PRO A 764 8.44 -5.84 23.65
CA PRO A 764 9.87 -6.12 23.46
C PRO A 764 10.20 -7.61 23.20
N HIS A 765 9.20 -8.49 23.13
CA HIS A 765 9.33 -9.89 22.72
C HIS A 765 8.48 -10.10 21.48
N TRP A 766 9.14 -10.20 20.34
CA TRP A 766 8.52 -10.36 19.04
C TRP A 766 7.79 -11.70 18.88
N GLY A 767 6.52 -11.66 18.49
CA GLY A 767 5.71 -12.80 18.02
C GLY A 767 4.92 -13.53 19.11
N TYR A 768 3.67 -13.87 18.76
CA TYR A 768 2.72 -14.79 19.44
C TYR A 768 1.74 -14.18 20.44
#